data_AF-A0A9P1HIX9-F1
#
_entry.id   AF-A0A9P1HIX9-F1
#
_cell.length_a   1.000
_cell.length_b   1.000
_cell.length_c   1.000
_cell.angle_alpha   90.00
_cell.angle_beta   90.00
_cell.angle_gamma   90.00
#
_symmetry.space_group_name_H-M   'P 1'
#
loop_
_entity.id
_entity.type
_entity.pdbx_description
1 polymer ?
#
loop_
_entity_poly.entity_id
_entity_poly.type
_entity_poly.pdbx_seq_one_letter_code
_entity_poly.pdbx_strand_id
1 'polypeptide(L)'
;MHKVGLVVAHLYDNMQLANYVLQLEDMEQQDRNPSKVYSVHKKAFTLPNEHKNQEVSIRKNLQRRAEKELFFGDIIEWSDDKPYGRNNLIYQFTRSKKLFECRCENGKSQIKLEGCIDPNKRNRFWSSNFPSIHIRGNNTLALPNVYLEAWVSIEILDDKVVQFDLVNIHGICPTEEQGNVGKAPWNIKNLKYNTITLIEFDDEDDCFEDCPPNNNAPRQEVYDLLVFAVNDRSFYCDTYPQYRFSLVVFEDLVVSGSYYRIDAIWNRFDEYYMVKKAIMKKDLKNFPIDESGRIRTSVKQICEFPGVYYSESLGFIDDPYNVFALLNISPYISKTFMVALEDGIPNKSFRFRIVDVIDSKERLKKFVSSNNDRIELKNLIGLAISNKLVFCSKYPQTTFKVSPGLVPPKLGTYLKYDAVFDSLKNFFEIITWKADESSPPVIYKVIEERENNDKAVFKTKVKKIKKKELNGFFESEMFGLLDDRGRASSMDDEGSVWVAYAESTLERGMRQSRTTFEIICVGDLNYSEYNAAQRHSDQSLINNYHPQCDEMAHSDLRNDLVSTIPDSITAAYYSPTMSIGDNSQSTHDQQDNASLLNGQLLQHRRERLGSSIYSHHSNYSDSTASLNFSMTGSMNFDRETCFEKYQLLQHRYAHSANCTDQICREDCPYMNAVISEVLTDDSFYRQLRYFFPVVAEEIKQKSGNFSPRTALEIMLIEHGVE
;
A
#
# COMPACT_ATOMS: atom_id res chain seq x y z
N MET A 1 31.29 9.98 -33.67
CA MET A 1 30.43 9.02 -32.93
C MET A 1 29.01 9.25 -33.43
N HIS A 2 28.30 8.21 -33.89
CA HIS A 2 26.97 8.38 -34.49
C HIS A 2 25.92 8.72 -33.42
N LYS A 3 25.14 9.78 -33.68
CA LYS A 3 24.00 10.20 -32.86
C LYS A 3 22.71 9.91 -33.61
N VAL A 4 21.68 9.52 -32.87
CA VAL A 4 20.31 9.31 -33.37
C VAL A 4 19.42 10.41 -32.79
N GLY A 5 18.41 10.85 -33.53
CA GLY A 5 17.48 11.85 -33.04
C GLY A 5 16.12 11.85 -33.72
N LEU A 6 15.12 12.28 -32.96
CA LEU A 6 13.74 12.46 -33.36
C LEU A 6 13.54 13.87 -33.91
N VAL A 7 13.00 14.00 -35.13
CA VAL A 7 12.58 15.29 -35.67
C VAL A 7 11.35 15.79 -34.94
N VAL A 8 11.48 16.98 -34.35
CA VAL A 8 10.41 17.74 -33.71
C VAL A 8 10.25 19.06 -34.46
N ALA A 9 9.03 19.35 -34.90
CA ALA A 9 8.73 20.50 -35.74
C ALA A 9 7.93 21.54 -34.97
N HIS A 10 8.40 22.79 -34.95
CA HIS A 10 7.63 23.91 -34.45
C HIS A 10 6.88 24.57 -35.62
N LEU A 11 5.55 24.55 -35.58
CA LEU A 11 4.71 25.31 -36.51
C LEU A 11 4.57 26.75 -35.98
N TYR A 12 5.29 27.69 -36.58
CA TYR A 12 4.98 29.13 -36.45
C TYR A 12 4.06 29.57 -37.58
N ASP A 13 3.23 30.59 -37.33
CA ASP A 13 2.25 31.20 -38.24
C ASP A 13 2.79 31.75 -39.58
N ASN A 14 4.08 31.58 -39.89
CA ASN A 14 4.77 32.17 -41.06
C ASN A 14 5.52 31.13 -41.94
N MET A 15 5.08 29.87 -41.97
CA MET A 15 5.50 28.83 -42.94
C MET A 15 7.01 28.52 -43.06
N GLN A 16 7.87 28.94 -42.13
CA GLN A 16 9.27 28.46 -42.10
C GLN A 16 9.42 27.27 -41.15
N LEU A 17 9.52 26.07 -41.72
CA LEU A 17 9.84 24.83 -41.01
C LEU A 17 11.22 24.91 -40.32
N ALA A 18 11.23 25.29 -39.05
CA ALA A 18 12.36 25.10 -38.16
C ALA A 18 12.37 23.63 -37.70
N ASN A 19 13.07 22.79 -38.46
CA ASN A 19 13.30 21.39 -38.09
C ASN A 19 14.29 21.32 -36.94
N TYR A 20 13.77 21.07 -35.74
CA TYR A 20 14.56 20.71 -34.57
C TYR A 20 14.71 19.19 -34.49
N VAL A 21 15.79 18.75 -33.86
CA VAL A 21 16.11 17.33 -33.71
C VAL A 21 16.49 17.11 -32.26
N LEU A 22 15.67 16.33 -31.58
CA LEU A 22 15.86 15.88 -30.23
C LEU A 22 16.78 14.66 -30.23
N GLN A 23 17.98 14.78 -29.67
CA GLN A 23 18.90 13.66 -29.58
C GLN A 23 18.32 12.58 -28.64
N LEU A 24 18.32 11.34 -29.12
CA LEU A 24 18.05 10.15 -28.32
C LEU A 24 19.42 9.69 -27.76
N GLU A 25 19.55 9.67 -26.42
CA GLU A 25 20.75 9.20 -25.71
C GLU A 25 20.42 7.89 -24.96
N ASP A 26 21.41 7.01 -24.78
CA ASP A 26 21.26 5.80 -23.95
C ASP A 26 20.98 6.18 -22.50
N MET A 27 20.20 5.34 -21.78
CA MET A 27 19.68 5.66 -20.45
C MET A 27 20.76 6.08 -19.43
N GLU A 28 21.95 5.50 -19.49
CA GLU A 28 23.07 5.83 -18.57
C GLU A 28 23.54 7.29 -18.68
N GLN A 29 23.24 7.97 -19.79
CA GLN A 29 23.65 9.36 -20.05
C GLN A 29 22.53 10.37 -19.80
N GLN A 30 21.25 9.96 -19.95
CA GLN A 30 20.10 10.86 -19.81
C GLN A 30 19.89 11.39 -18.39
N ASP A 31 20.17 10.60 -17.34
CA ASP A 31 20.06 11.06 -15.94
C ASP A 31 21.10 12.16 -15.58
N ARG A 32 22.07 12.43 -16.48
CA ARG A 32 23.15 13.42 -16.28
C ARG A 32 23.08 14.63 -17.22
N ASN A 33 22.35 14.54 -18.34
CA ASN A 33 22.28 15.61 -19.34
C ASN A 33 20.82 15.87 -19.75
N PRO A 34 20.35 17.13 -19.76
CA PRO A 34 19.05 17.45 -20.37
C PRO A 34 19.09 17.16 -21.88
N SER A 35 17.98 16.63 -22.40
CA SER A 35 17.87 16.18 -23.80
C SER A 35 18.25 17.28 -24.79
N LYS A 36 19.32 17.05 -25.56
CA LYS A 36 19.91 18.08 -26.41
C LYS A 36 19.09 18.30 -27.69
N VAL A 37 18.71 19.56 -27.92
CA VAL A 37 18.04 20.00 -29.14
C VAL A 37 19.04 20.56 -30.14
N TYR A 38 19.03 19.99 -31.33
CA TYR A 38 19.78 20.42 -32.50
C TYR A 38 18.86 21.11 -33.51
N SER A 39 19.40 22.02 -34.31
CA SER A 39 18.70 22.64 -35.44
C SER A 39 19.27 22.11 -36.76
N VAL A 40 18.43 21.74 -37.73
CA VAL A 40 18.92 21.26 -39.04
C VAL A 40 19.26 22.46 -39.92
N HIS A 41 20.53 22.58 -40.32
CA HIS A 41 20.99 23.68 -41.16
C HIS A 41 20.55 23.46 -42.62
N LYS A 42 20.17 24.53 -43.34
CA LYS A 42 19.68 24.45 -44.74
C LYS A 42 20.62 23.68 -45.70
N LYS A 43 21.94 23.71 -45.46
CA LYS A 43 22.95 22.93 -46.21
C LYS A 43 22.80 21.40 -46.07
N ALA A 44 22.16 20.88 -45.03
CA ALA A 44 21.95 19.45 -44.85
C ALA A 44 21.01 18.84 -45.91
N PHE A 45 20.16 19.67 -46.52
CA PHE A 45 19.29 19.29 -47.63
C PHE A 45 19.98 19.39 -49.01
N THR A 46 21.32 19.54 -49.05
CA THR A 46 22.10 19.61 -50.28
C THR A 46 23.03 18.41 -50.43
N LEU A 47 23.18 17.91 -51.65
CA LEU A 47 24.03 16.75 -51.93
C LEU A 47 25.51 17.06 -51.58
N PRO A 48 26.19 16.25 -50.74
CA PRO A 48 27.60 16.44 -50.43
C PRO A 48 28.48 16.46 -51.69
N ASN A 49 29.51 17.31 -51.69
CA ASN A 49 30.41 17.49 -52.85
C ASN A 49 31.06 16.16 -53.30
N GLU A 50 31.32 15.25 -52.36
CA GLU A 50 31.88 13.91 -52.59
C GLU A 50 31.06 13.05 -53.56
N HIS A 51 29.73 13.24 -53.62
CA HIS A 51 28.85 12.51 -54.55
C HIS A 51 28.67 13.18 -55.92
N LYS A 52 29.31 14.33 -56.19
CA LYS A 52 29.14 15.05 -57.47
C LYS A 52 29.67 14.28 -58.68
N ASN A 53 30.64 13.40 -58.45
CA ASN A 53 31.32 12.58 -59.47
C ASN A 53 30.63 11.23 -59.73
N GLN A 54 29.51 10.93 -59.07
CA GLN A 54 28.74 9.72 -59.35
C GLN A 54 27.93 9.84 -60.64
N GLU A 55 27.56 8.69 -61.21
CA GLU A 55 26.73 8.57 -62.41
C GLU A 55 25.44 9.39 -62.30
N VAL A 56 25.00 10.02 -63.40
CA VAL A 56 23.93 11.03 -63.42
C VAL A 56 22.60 10.50 -62.85
N SER A 57 22.30 9.23 -63.08
CA SER A 57 21.14 8.50 -62.55
C SER A 57 21.18 8.41 -61.01
N ILE A 58 22.31 7.94 -60.46
CA ILE A 58 22.56 7.80 -59.02
C ILE A 58 22.57 9.18 -58.36
N ARG A 59 23.27 10.16 -58.96
CA ARG A 59 23.35 11.54 -58.46
C ARG A 59 21.96 12.19 -58.34
N LYS A 60 21.10 12.05 -59.35
CA LYS A 60 19.71 12.55 -59.32
C LYS A 60 18.83 11.83 -58.29
N ASN A 61 19.12 10.58 -57.96
CA ASN A 61 18.42 9.86 -56.89
C ASN A 61 18.89 10.29 -55.49
N LEU A 62 20.20 10.43 -55.28
CA LEU A 62 20.74 10.94 -54.01
C LEU A 62 20.33 12.40 -53.77
N GLN A 63 20.34 13.23 -54.81
CA GLN A 63 19.88 14.62 -54.73
C GLN A 63 18.41 14.70 -54.29
N ARG A 64 17.51 13.95 -54.95
CA ARG A 64 16.09 13.87 -54.53
C ARG A 64 15.87 13.33 -53.11
N ARG A 65 16.76 12.45 -52.62
CA ARG A 65 16.73 11.95 -51.23
C ARG A 65 17.23 12.99 -50.23
N ALA A 66 18.24 13.78 -50.58
CA ALA A 66 18.78 14.86 -49.75
C ALA A 66 17.82 16.05 -49.67
N GLU A 67 17.24 16.46 -50.80
CA GLU A 67 16.33 17.61 -50.92
C GLU A 67 14.94 17.36 -50.32
N LYS A 68 14.57 16.11 -50.03
CA LYS A 68 13.31 15.79 -49.34
C LYS A 68 13.29 16.51 -47.98
N GLU A 69 12.14 17.06 -47.62
CA GLU A 69 11.93 17.69 -46.31
C GLU A 69 11.93 16.67 -45.16
N LEU A 70 12.06 17.15 -43.93
CA LEU A 70 11.87 16.35 -42.71
C LEU A 70 10.50 16.65 -42.13
N PHE A 71 9.84 15.62 -41.62
CA PHE A 71 8.55 15.72 -40.95
C PHE A 71 8.66 15.32 -39.48
N PHE A 72 7.72 15.77 -38.66
CA PHE A 72 7.59 15.30 -37.28
C PHE A 72 7.52 13.76 -37.23
N GLY A 73 8.30 13.15 -36.34
CA GLY A 73 8.39 11.69 -36.24
C GLY A 73 9.38 11.03 -37.20
N ASP A 74 10.04 11.76 -38.09
CA ASP A 74 11.20 11.24 -38.81
C ASP A 74 12.36 11.01 -37.83
N ILE A 75 13.09 9.90 -37.99
CA ILE A 75 14.31 9.60 -37.24
C ILE A 75 15.50 9.85 -38.15
N ILE A 76 16.48 10.59 -37.64
CA ILE A 76 17.72 10.88 -38.38
C ILE A 76 18.97 10.53 -37.56
N GLU A 77 20.04 10.24 -38.29
CA GLU A 77 21.36 9.96 -37.75
C GLU A 77 22.39 10.97 -38.27
N TRP A 78 23.33 11.38 -37.43
CA TRP A 78 24.45 12.25 -37.83
C TRP A 78 25.73 11.88 -37.06
N SER A 79 26.88 12.47 -37.45
CA SER A 79 28.10 12.41 -36.63
C SER A 79 28.67 13.80 -36.39
N ASP A 80 29.28 13.97 -35.21
CA ASP A 80 29.99 15.19 -34.80
C ASP A 80 31.36 15.37 -35.50
N ASP A 81 31.85 14.36 -36.23
CA ASP A 81 33.25 14.27 -36.72
C ASP A 81 33.67 15.35 -37.76
N LYS A 82 32.81 16.34 -38.06
CA LYS A 82 33.12 17.48 -38.94
C LYS A 82 33.20 18.79 -38.12
N PRO A 83 34.26 19.61 -38.26
CA PRO A 83 34.61 20.73 -37.34
C PRO A 83 33.64 21.92 -37.32
N TYR A 84 32.47 21.81 -37.97
CA TYR A 84 31.44 22.85 -38.04
C TYR A 84 30.37 22.73 -36.93
N GLY A 85 30.39 21.66 -36.12
CA GLY A 85 29.34 21.34 -35.13
C GLY A 85 29.25 22.19 -33.86
N ARG A 86 29.91 23.35 -33.77
CA ARG A 86 30.05 24.11 -32.49
C ARG A 86 28.75 24.74 -31.93
N ASN A 87 27.66 24.78 -32.68
CA ASN A 87 26.43 25.52 -32.33
C ASN A 87 25.15 24.64 -32.33
N ASN A 88 25.23 23.34 -32.02
CA ASN A 88 24.10 22.40 -32.10
C ASN A 88 23.40 22.42 -33.48
N LEU A 89 24.18 22.49 -34.56
CA LEU A 89 23.69 22.54 -35.94
C LEU A 89 24.04 21.26 -36.71
N ILE A 90 23.03 20.61 -37.29
CA ILE A 90 23.21 19.42 -38.13
C ILE A 90 23.41 19.86 -39.58
N TYR A 91 24.57 19.52 -40.15
CA TYR A 91 24.96 19.87 -41.53
C TYR A 91 24.88 18.71 -42.53
N GLN A 92 24.75 17.47 -42.05
CA GLN A 92 24.63 16.26 -42.85
C GLN A 92 23.95 15.20 -41.97
N PHE A 93 22.99 14.46 -42.52
CA PHE A 93 22.29 13.39 -41.82
C PHE A 93 21.89 12.25 -42.77
N THR A 94 21.64 11.08 -42.21
CA THR A 94 20.95 9.95 -42.83
C THR A 94 19.56 9.79 -42.21
N ARG A 95 18.59 9.26 -42.96
CA ARG A 95 17.24 8.95 -42.43
C ARG A 95 17.18 7.47 -42.07
N SER A 96 16.55 7.18 -40.93
CA SER A 96 16.44 5.84 -40.37
C SER A 96 14.97 5.40 -40.32
N LYS A 97 14.72 4.14 -39.91
CA LYS A 97 13.36 3.64 -39.71
C LYS A 97 12.69 4.47 -38.60
N LYS A 98 11.39 4.76 -38.75
CA LYS A 98 10.60 5.38 -37.68
C LYS A 98 10.60 4.47 -36.44
N LEU A 99 10.85 5.07 -35.28
CA LEU A 99 10.86 4.39 -33.97
C LEU A 99 9.53 4.55 -33.23
N PHE A 100 8.80 5.64 -33.47
CA PHE A 100 7.57 5.97 -32.76
C PHE A 100 6.39 6.13 -33.72
N GLU A 101 5.20 5.74 -33.27
CA GLU A 101 3.95 6.19 -33.90
C GLU A 101 3.74 7.68 -33.57
N CYS A 102 3.26 8.47 -34.53
CA CYS A 102 3.23 9.93 -34.42
C CYS A 102 1.91 10.48 -34.98
N ARG A 103 1.28 11.41 -34.27
CA ARG A 103 0.08 12.14 -34.70
C ARG A 103 0.19 13.64 -34.39
N CYS A 104 -0.62 14.45 -35.05
CA CYS A 104 -0.84 15.85 -34.70
C CYS A 104 -2.32 16.03 -34.37
N GLU A 105 -2.63 16.35 -33.12
CA GLU A 105 -4.01 16.46 -32.62
C GLU A 105 -4.11 17.64 -31.65
N ASN A 106 -5.18 18.43 -31.77
CA ASN A 106 -5.40 19.68 -31.03
C ASN A 106 -4.21 20.67 -31.13
N GLY A 107 -3.58 20.75 -32.30
CA GLY A 107 -2.41 21.60 -32.56
C GLY A 107 -1.10 21.09 -31.95
N LYS A 108 -1.11 20.00 -31.18
CA LYS A 108 0.08 19.42 -30.54
C LYS A 108 0.64 18.26 -31.35
N SER A 109 1.96 18.24 -31.52
CA SER A 109 2.71 17.10 -32.04
C SER A 109 2.91 16.06 -30.94
N GLN A 110 2.42 14.83 -31.18
CA GLN A 110 2.35 13.76 -30.19
C GLN A 110 3.01 12.47 -30.70
N ILE A 111 3.78 11.82 -29.85
CA ILE A 111 4.31 10.47 -30.09
C ILE A 111 3.63 9.45 -29.17
N LYS A 112 3.44 8.23 -29.66
CA LYS A 112 3.05 7.09 -28.82
C LYS A 112 4.30 6.55 -28.12
N LEU A 113 4.21 6.36 -26.82
CA LEU A 113 5.28 5.84 -25.95
C LEU A 113 4.73 4.78 -25.02
N GLU A 114 5.57 3.80 -24.73
CA GLU A 114 5.35 2.82 -23.67
C GLU A 114 6.07 3.25 -22.39
N GLY A 115 5.51 2.93 -21.23
CA GLY A 115 6.09 3.33 -19.96
C GLY A 115 5.22 3.01 -18.75
N CYS A 116 5.60 3.51 -17.58
CA CYS A 116 4.82 3.32 -16.34
C CYS A 116 4.84 4.55 -15.43
N ILE A 117 3.83 4.66 -14.56
CA ILE A 117 3.69 5.76 -13.60
C ILE A 117 4.45 5.44 -12.30
N ASP A 118 5.18 6.43 -11.77
CA ASP A 118 5.91 6.35 -10.51
C ASP A 118 4.96 6.19 -9.31
N PRO A 119 5.06 5.12 -8.49
CA PRO A 119 4.17 4.88 -7.36
C PRO A 119 4.28 5.96 -6.28
N ASN A 120 5.43 6.62 -6.15
CA ASN A 120 5.69 7.68 -5.18
C ASN A 120 5.39 9.07 -5.75
N LYS A 121 5.47 9.24 -7.07
CA LYS A 121 5.24 10.50 -7.79
C LYS A 121 4.24 10.31 -8.92
N ARG A 122 2.94 10.22 -8.58
CA ARG A 122 1.85 9.98 -9.54
C ARG A 122 1.71 11.01 -10.67
N ASN A 123 2.43 12.14 -10.61
CA ASN A 123 2.54 13.13 -11.69
C ASN A 123 3.75 12.91 -12.63
N ARG A 124 4.43 11.76 -12.54
CA ARG A 124 5.57 11.38 -13.38
C ARG A 124 5.28 10.06 -14.12
N PHE A 125 5.44 10.11 -15.43
CA PHE A 125 5.51 8.94 -16.30
C PHE A 125 6.98 8.69 -16.69
N TRP A 126 7.41 7.43 -16.64
CA TRP A 126 8.73 6.99 -17.08
C TRP A 126 8.59 6.14 -18.34
N SER A 127 9.39 6.45 -19.36
CA SER A 127 9.57 5.63 -20.56
C SER A 127 11.05 5.36 -20.79
N SER A 128 11.40 4.24 -21.42
CA SER A 128 12.79 3.85 -21.69
C SER A 128 13.58 4.88 -22.52
N ASN A 129 12.91 5.66 -23.38
CA ASN A 129 13.54 6.73 -24.16
C ASN A 129 13.46 8.11 -23.50
N PHE A 130 12.57 8.27 -22.52
CA PHE A 130 12.18 9.55 -21.92
C PHE A 130 11.85 9.34 -20.43
N PRO A 131 12.85 9.35 -19.53
CA PRO A 131 12.71 8.89 -18.15
C PRO A 131 11.97 9.87 -17.22
N SER A 132 11.57 11.04 -17.71
CA SER A 132 10.87 12.07 -16.91
C SER A 132 9.87 12.84 -17.76
N ILE A 133 8.72 12.22 -18.02
CA ILE A 133 7.56 12.86 -18.67
C ILE A 133 6.64 13.37 -17.56
N HIS A 134 6.22 14.63 -17.65
CA HIS A 134 5.33 15.23 -16.67
C HIS A 134 3.87 14.92 -17.01
N ILE A 135 3.04 14.74 -15.99
CA ILE A 135 1.61 14.52 -16.14
C ILE A 135 0.90 15.79 -15.66
N ARG A 136 0.41 16.61 -16.59
CA ARG A 136 -0.37 17.82 -16.30
C ARG A 136 -1.82 17.44 -15.96
N GLY A 137 -2.37 17.99 -14.87
CA GLY A 137 -3.76 17.79 -14.44
C GLY A 137 -3.96 16.71 -13.35
N ASN A 138 -5.20 16.54 -12.89
CA ASN A 138 -5.60 15.56 -11.85
C ASN A 138 -5.63 14.11 -12.39
N ASN A 139 -4.51 13.64 -12.93
CA ASN A 139 -4.42 12.31 -13.50
C ASN A 139 -4.13 11.24 -12.42
N THR A 140 -5.10 11.06 -11.52
CA THR A 140 -5.29 9.82 -10.74
C THR A 140 -5.74 8.64 -11.63
N LEU A 141 -5.83 8.86 -12.95
CA LEU A 141 -6.51 8.01 -13.91
C LEU A 141 -5.84 6.64 -14.10
N ALA A 142 -4.57 6.43 -13.74
CA ALA A 142 -3.98 5.10 -13.87
C ALA A 142 -3.21 4.57 -12.66
N LEU A 143 -3.11 3.23 -12.59
CA LEU A 143 -2.35 2.52 -11.58
C LEU A 143 -0.84 2.63 -11.86
N PRO A 144 -0.01 2.85 -10.81
CA PRO A 144 1.45 2.81 -10.94
C PRO A 144 1.93 1.36 -11.13
N ASN A 145 3.19 1.20 -11.56
CA ASN A 145 3.81 -0.12 -11.83
C ASN A 145 3.06 -1.01 -12.84
N VAL A 146 2.29 -0.41 -13.75
CA VAL A 146 1.75 -1.08 -14.94
C VAL A 146 2.44 -0.53 -16.18
N TYR A 147 2.77 -1.39 -17.16
CA TYR A 147 3.28 -0.95 -18.45
C TYR A 147 2.11 -0.54 -19.35
N LEU A 148 2.13 0.71 -19.78
CA LEU A 148 1.04 1.43 -20.44
C LEU A 148 1.51 2.01 -21.75
N GLU A 149 0.65 1.98 -22.75
CA GLU A 149 0.80 2.77 -23.96
C GLU A 149 0.14 4.14 -23.75
N ALA A 150 0.83 5.22 -24.10
CA ALA A 150 0.31 6.58 -23.94
C ALA A 150 0.78 7.53 -25.04
N TRP A 151 -0.02 8.56 -25.31
CA TRP A 151 0.34 9.66 -26.18
C TRP A 151 0.96 10.80 -25.38
N VAL A 152 2.14 11.24 -25.81
CA VAL A 152 2.92 12.29 -25.14
C VAL A 152 3.17 13.41 -26.14
N SER A 153 2.77 14.63 -25.79
CA SER A 153 3.07 15.81 -26.60
C SER A 153 4.48 16.28 -26.31
N ILE A 154 5.21 16.61 -27.37
CA ILE A 154 6.54 17.21 -27.28
C ILE A 154 6.45 18.66 -27.73
N GLU A 155 6.89 19.57 -26.86
CA GLU A 155 6.93 21.01 -27.11
C GLU A 155 8.37 21.52 -26.93
N ILE A 156 8.82 22.41 -27.80
CA ILE A 156 10.13 23.05 -27.71
C ILE A 156 9.89 24.52 -27.37
N LEU A 157 10.37 24.95 -26.21
CA LEU A 157 10.25 26.32 -25.72
C LEU A 157 11.31 27.23 -26.34
N ASP A 158 11.17 28.56 -26.16
CA ASP A 158 12.02 29.59 -26.80
C ASP A 158 13.53 29.44 -26.50
N ASP A 159 13.88 28.88 -25.34
CA ASP A 159 15.24 28.59 -24.89
C ASP A 159 15.79 27.23 -25.38
N LYS A 160 15.00 26.52 -26.19
CA LYS A 160 15.21 25.13 -26.63
C LYS A 160 15.12 24.07 -25.52
N VAL A 161 14.51 24.38 -24.37
CA VAL A 161 14.07 23.36 -23.42
C VAL A 161 12.94 22.55 -24.04
N VAL A 162 12.99 21.23 -23.85
CA VAL A 162 11.95 20.30 -24.31
C VAL A 162 11.01 19.98 -23.16
N GLN A 163 9.74 20.28 -23.35
CA GLN A 163 8.65 19.87 -22.47
C GLN A 163 8.03 18.59 -23.03
N PHE A 164 7.90 17.57 -22.17
CA PHE A 164 7.09 16.37 -22.43
C PHE A 164 5.91 16.36 -21.48
N ASP A 165 4.71 16.38 -22.03
CA ASP A 165 3.47 16.22 -21.27
C ASP A 165 2.72 14.98 -21.72
N LEU A 166 2.28 14.15 -20.77
CA LEU A 166 1.31 13.08 -21.01
C LEU A 166 -0.02 13.70 -21.45
N VAL A 167 -0.51 13.34 -22.63
CA VAL A 167 -1.79 13.83 -23.19
C VAL A 167 -2.93 12.91 -22.77
N ASN A 168 -2.83 11.63 -23.12
CA ASN A 168 -3.76 10.60 -22.69
C ASN A 168 -3.07 9.23 -22.67
N ILE A 169 -3.56 8.35 -21.82
CA ILE A 169 -3.23 6.92 -21.88
C ILE A 169 -4.07 6.33 -23.02
N HIS A 170 -3.49 5.41 -23.78
CA HIS A 170 -4.12 4.74 -24.91
C HIS A 170 -4.52 3.30 -24.56
N GLY A 171 -3.79 2.66 -23.65
CA GLY A 171 -4.10 1.31 -23.21
C GLY A 171 -3.03 0.70 -22.32
N ILE A 172 -3.19 -0.60 -22.07
CA ILE A 172 -2.26 -1.44 -21.32
C ILE A 172 -1.45 -2.24 -22.33
N CYS A 173 -0.12 -2.24 -22.22
CA CYS A 173 0.74 -3.03 -23.10
C CYS A 173 0.44 -4.54 -22.99
N PRO A 174 0.71 -5.34 -24.04
CA PRO A 174 0.61 -6.80 -24.01
C PRO A 174 1.31 -7.44 -22.80
N THR A 175 0.83 -8.61 -22.38
CA THR A 175 1.30 -9.28 -21.16
C THR A 175 2.80 -9.60 -21.18
N GLU A 176 3.35 -9.94 -22.35
CA GLU A 176 4.79 -10.15 -22.58
C GLU A 176 5.64 -8.92 -22.24
N GLU A 177 5.13 -7.72 -22.56
CA GLU A 177 5.84 -6.45 -22.35
C GLU A 177 5.73 -5.93 -20.93
N GLN A 178 4.82 -6.45 -20.09
CA GLN A 178 4.70 -6.03 -18.69
C GLN A 178 5.99 -6.27 -17.89
N GLY A 179 6.88 -7.16 -18.33
CA GLY A 179 8.22 -7.30 -17.78
C GLY A 179 9.08 -6.03 -17.84
N ASN A 180 8.78 -5.10 -18.76
CA ASN A 180 9.48 -3.82 -18.86
C ASN A 180 9.27 -2.90 -17.64
N VAL A 181 8.26 -3.15 -16.79
CA VAL A 181 8.10 -2.45 -15.50
C VAL A 181 9.33 -2.57 -14.61
N GLY A 182 10.09 -3.68 -14.70
CA GLY A 182 11.35 -3.89 -13.97
C GLY A 182 12.46 -2.91 -14.36
N LYS A 183 12.45 -2.39 -15.60
CA LYS A 183 13.44 -1.42 -16.09
C LYS A 183 13.27 -0.02 -15.48
N ALA A 184 12.12 0.27 -14.85
CA ALA A 184 11.88 1.57 -14.24
C ALA A 184 12.85 1.83 -13.05
N PRO A 185 13.34 3.06 -12.84
CA PRO A 185 14.40 3.35 -11.85
C PRO A 185 14.07 2.95 -10.40
N TRP A 186 12.78 2.95 -10.03
CA TRP A 186 12.31 2.53 -8.71
C TRP A 186 12.08 1.00 -8.58
N ASN A 187 11.99 0.29 -9.71
CA ASN A 187 11.80 -1.17 -9.75
C ASN A 187 13.09 -1.94 -10.05
N ILE A 188 14.12 -1.33 -10.64
CA ILE A 188 15.37 -2.00 -11.07
C ILE A 188 16.17 -2.70 -9.95
N LYS A 189 15.89 -2.37 -8.68
CA LYS A 189 16.46 -3.05 -7.50
C LYS A 189 15.46 -3.96 -6.76
N ASN A 190 14.22 -4.00 -7.20
CA ASN A 190 13.16 -4.76 -6.56
C ASN A 190 13.08 -6.16 -7.19
N LEU A 191 13.47 -7.20 -6.44
CA LEU A 191 13.46 -8.59 -6.90
C LEU A 191 12.10 -9.02 -7.48
N LYS A 192 10.99 -8.47 -6.94
CA LYS A 192 9.63 -8.71 -7.43
C LYS A 192 9.48 -8.49 -8.94
N TYR A 193 10.08 -7.44 -9.50
CA TYR A 193 9.93 -7.08 -10.91
C TYR A 193 11.09 -7.55 -11.81
N ASN A 194 12.22 -8.00 -11.21
CA ASN A 194 13.42 -8.42 -11.96
C ASN A 194 13.69 -9.93 -11.92
N THR A 195 12.97 -10.69 -11.09
CA THR A 195 13.05 -12.15 -11.14
C THR A 195 12.30 -12.63 -12.38
N ILE A 196 13.04 -12.92 -13.45
CA ILE A 196 12.47 -13.48 -14.67
C ILE A 196 12.16 -14.95 -14.42
N THR A 197 10.99 -15.23 -13.83
CA THR A 197 10.37 -16.54 -13.93
C THR A 197 9.90 -16.70 -15.38
N LEU A 198 10.75 -17.29 -16.22
CA LEU A 198 10.31 -17.98 -17.43
C LEU A 198 9.50 -19.19 -16.97
N ILE A 199 8.22 -18.98 -16.72
CA ILE A 199 7.25 -20.06 -16.79
C ILE A 199 6.97 -20.20 -18.28
N GLU A 200 7.77 -21.04 -18.93
CA GLU A 200 7.40 -21.67 -20.19
C GLU A 200 6.11 -22.45 -19.88
N PHE A 201 4.97 -21.84 -20.21
CA PHE A 201 3.78 -22.63 -20.46
C PHE A 201 4.03 -23.29 -21.81
N ASP A 202 3.99 -24.62 -21.86
CA ASP A 202 4.05 -25.34 -23.13
C ASP A 202 2.84 -24.93 -23.98
N ASP A 203 3.08 -24.01 -24.91
CA ASP A 203 2.18 -23.71 -26.03
C ASP A 203 2.24 -24.86 -27.04
N GLU A 204 1.86 -26.07 -26.62
CA GLU A 204 1.49 -27.15 -27.53
C GLU A 204 -0.05 -27.21 -27.64
N ASP A 205 -0.51 -26.92 -28.85
CA ASP A 205 -1.90 -27.06 -29.29
C ASP A 205 -2.50 -28.42 -28.93
N ASP A 206 -3.48 -28.46 -28.02
CA ASP A 206 -4.77 -29.14 -28.27
C ASP A 206 -5.73 -29.01 -27.07
N CYS A 207 -7.01 -28.74 -27.38
CA CYS A 207 -8.24 -28.72 -26.55
C CYS A 207 -8.93 -27.34 -26.43
N PHE A 208 -9.55 -26.93 -27.53
CA PHE A 208 -10.81 -26.20 -27.45
C PHE A 208 -11.87 -27.08 -26.73
N GLU A 209 -12.62 -26.44 -25.83
CA GLU A 209 -13.84 -26.93 -25.17
C GLU A 209 -13.68 -28.07 -24.11
N ASP A 210 -14.45 -27.92 -23.02
CA ASP A 210 -14.83 -28.92 -22.01
C ASP A 210 -13.81 -29.58 -21.06
N CYS A 211 -12.52 -29.20 -21.06
CA CYS A 211 -11.65 -29.50 -19.91
C CYS A 211 -11.73 -28.38 -18.84
N PRO A 212 -12.27 -28.64 -17.62
CA PRO A 212 -12.18 -27.67 -16.53
C PRO A 212 -10.70 -27.50 -16.16
N PRO A 213 -10.14 -26.28 -16.24
CA PRO A 213 -8.71 -26.06 -16.02
C PRO A 213 -8.32 -26.52 -14.60
N ASN A 214 -7.06 -26.89 -14.43
CA ASN A 214 -6.51 -27.23 -13.12
C ASN A 214 -6.60 -25.98 -12.23
N ASN A 215 -7.62 -25.95 -11.35
CA ASN A 215 -8.47 -24.78 -11.09
C ASN A 215 -7.84 -23.62 -10.28
N ASN A 216 -6.52 -23.64 -10.09
CA ASN A 216 -5.79 -22.73 -9.21
C ASN A 216 -4.74 -21.87 -9.92
N ALA A 217 -4.42 -22.14 -11.20
CA ALA A 217 -3.52 -21.27 -11.97
C ALA A 217 -4.30 -20.07 -12.56
N PRO A 218 -3.74 -18.86 -12.60
CA PRO A 218 -4.33 -17.74 -13.32
C PRO A 218 -4.14 -17.93 -14.83
N ARG A 219 -5.18 -17.62 -15.62
CA ARG A 219 -5.06 -17.53 -17.08
C ARG A 219 -4.39 -16.21 -17.44
N GLN A 220 -3.52 -16.21 -18.44
CA GLN A 220 -2.76 -15.01 -18.82
C GLN A 220 -3.68 -13.88 -19.30
N GLU A 221 -4.65 -14.19 -20.15
CA GLU A 221 -5.72 -13.27 -20.56
C GLU A 221 -7.10 -13.91 -20.32
N VAL A 222 -8.12 -13.07 -20.08
CA VAL A 222 -9.53 -13.46 -19.96
C VAL A 222 -10.42 -12.45 -20.67
N TYR A 223 -11.47 -12.93 -21.34
CA TYR A 223 -12.32 -12.13 -22.22
C TYR A 223 -13.81 -12.31 -21.90
N ASP A 224 -14.61 -11.27 -22.18
CA ASP A 224 -16.07 -11.20 -21.96
C ASP A 224 -16.53 -11.72 -20.58
N LEU A 225 -15.74 -11.53 -19.51
CA LEU A 225 -16.17 -11.97 -18.19
C LEU A 225 -17.28 -11.08 -17.65
N LEU A 226 -18.38 -11.69 -17.17
CA LEU A 226 -19.40 -10.96 -16.42
C LEU A 226 -18.91 -10.71 -14.99
N VAL A 227 -18.92 -9.44 -14.60
CA VAL A 227 -18.51 -8.96 -13.29
C VAL A 227 -19.45 -7.87 -12.80
N PHE A 228 -19.44 -7.56 -11.51
CA PHE A 228 -19.99 -6.30 -11.00
C PHE A 228 -18.89 -5.46 -10.33
N ALA A 229 -19.05 -4.14 -10.39
CA ALA A 229 -18.15 -3.21 -9.73
C ALA A 229 -18.39 -3.18 -8.22
N VAL A 230 -17.34 -3.38 -7.43
CA VAL A 230 -17.37 -3.31 -5.96
C VAL A 230 -17.04 -1.89 -5.49
N ASN A 231 -16.18 -1.18 -6.24
CA ASN A 231 -15.85 0.23 -6.09
C ASN A 231 -15.47 0.83 -7.46
N ASP A 232 -14.95 2.06 -7.45
CA ASP A 232 -14.49 2.83 -8.62
C ASP A 232 -13.41 2.12 -9.47
N ARG A 233 -12.64 1.19 -8.88
CA ARG A 233 -11.56 0.45 -9.57
C ARG A 233 -11.80 -1.04 -9.67
N SER A 234 -12.46 -1.64 -8.69
CA SER A 234 -12.34 -3.07 -8.40
C SER A 234 -13.62 -3.81 -8.76
N PHE A 235 -13.48 -4.94 -9.46
CA PHE A 235 -14.60 -5.77 -9.87
C PHE A 235 -14.56 -7.13 -9.18
N TYR A 236 -15.74 -7.69 -8.95
CA TYR A 236 -15.94 -9.05 -8.45
C TYR A 236 -16.49 -9.96 -9.56
N CYS A 237 -15.96 -11.18 -9.61
CA CYS A 237 -16.32 -12.20 -10.61
C CYS A 237 -16.61 -13.54 -9.92
N ASP A 238 -17.83 -14.06 -10.05
CA ASP A 238 -18.22 -15.36 -9.47
C ASP A 238 -17.45 -16.56 -10.06
N THR A 239 -16.95 -16.44 -11.28
CA THR A 239 -16.10 -17.47 -11.92
C THR A 239 -14.70 -17.51 -11.30
N TYR A 240 -14.23 -16.36 -10.80
CA TYR A 240 -12.85 -16.14 -10.34
C TYR A 240 -12.79 -15.35 -9.02
N PRO A 241 -13.53 -15.75 -7.96
CA PRO A 241 -13.67 -14.95 -6.73
C PRO A 241 -12.34 -14.80 -5.97
N GLN A 242 -11.41 -15.75 -6.15
CA GLN A 242 -10.07 -15.71 -5.58
C GLN A 242 -9.15 -14.64 -6.17
N TYR A 243 -9.50 -14.04 -7.33
CA TYR A 243 -8.66 -13.04 -7.99
C TYR A 243 -9.27 -11.64 -7.89
N ARG A 244 -8.39 -10.64 -7.75
CA ARG A 244 -8.75 -9.23 -7.88
C ARG A 244 -8.82 -8.87 -9.36
N PHE A 245 -9.87 -8.17 -9.76
CA PHE A 245 -9.95 -7.49 -11.05
C PHE A 245 -9.88 -5.99 -10.76
N SER A 246 -9.03 -5.25 -11.47
CA SER A 246 -8.88 -3.81 -11.25
C SER A 246 -8.70 -3.04 -12.55
N LEU A 247 -9.51 -2.00 -12.71
CA LEU A 247 -9.40 -1.02 -13.79
C LEU A 247 -8.06 -0.31 -13.67
N VAL A 248 -7.25 -0.46 -14.72
CA VAL A 248 -5.93 0.17 -14.77
C VAL A 248 -6.02 1.62 -15.21
N VAL A 249 -6.99 1.97 -16.09
CA VAL A 249 -7.14 3.31 -16.67
C VAL A 249 -8.59 3.78 -16.52
N PHE A 250 -8.79 4.92 -15.89
CA PHE A 250 -10.06 5.65 -15.84
C PHE A 250 -10.24 6.42 -17.15
N GLU A 251 -10.91 5.79 -18.10
CA GLU A 251 -11.52 6.52 -19.22
C GLU A 251 -12.98 6.86 -18.89
N ASP A 252 -13.70 5.93 -18.23
CA ASP A 252 -15.07 6.08 -17.75
C ASP A 252 -15.17 5.89 -16.22
N LEU A 253 -16.09 6.62 -15.59
CA LEU A 253 -16.44 6.44 -14.17
C LEU A 253 -17.21 5.13 -13.97
N VAL A 254 -16.58 4.17 -13.30
CA VAL A 254 -17.22 2.91 -12.90
C VAL A 254 -18.21 3.18 -11.76
N VAL A 255 -19.49 2.85 -12.01
CA VAL A 255 -20.56 2.90 -11.01
C VAL A 255 -20.58 1.60 -10.19
N SER A 256 -20.39 1.70 -8.86
CA SER A 256 -20.51 0.59 -7.92
C SER A 256 -21.86 -0.13 -8.03
N GLY A 257 -21.86 -1.45 -7.90
CA GLY A 257 -23.03 -2.31 -8.03
C GLY A 257 -23.50 -2.55 -9.47
N SER A 258 -23.06 -1.78 -10.47
CA SER A 258 -23.38 -2.07 -11.87
C SER A 258 -22.60 -3.27 -12.41
N TYR A 259 -23.22 -3.99 -13.35
CA TYR A 259 -22.61 -5.10 -14.05
C TYR A 259 -21.86 -4.64 -15.30
N TYR A 260 -20.74 -5.30 -15.58
CA TYR A 260 -19.88 -5.04 -16.74
C TYR A 260 -19.49 -6.37 -17.40
N ARG A 261 -19.24 -6.34 -18.71
CA ARG A 261 -18.39 -7.33 -19.38
C ARG A 261 -16.98 -6.77 -19.48
N ILE A 262 -16.00 -7.54 -19.01
CA ILE A 262 -14.60 -7.12 -18.98
C ILE A 262 -13.68 -8.05 -19.79
N ASP A 263 -12.65 -7.44 -20.36
CA ASP A 263 -11.47 -8.11 -20.88
C ASP A 263 -10.28 -7.72 -19.97
N ALA A 264 -9.47 -8.68 -19.52
CA ALA A 264 -8.42 -8.43 -18.54
C ALA A 264 -7.19 -9.35 -18.71
N ILE A 265 -6.04 -8.89 -18.21
CA ILE A 265 -4.77 -9.65 -18.24
C ILE A 265 -4.15 -9.80 -16.86
N TRP A 266 -3.47 -10.92 -16.66
CA TRP A 266 -2.83 -11.25 -15.39
C TRP A 266 -1.55 -10.44 -15.18
N ASN A 267 -1.55 -9.55 -14.17
CA ASN A 267 -0.32 -8.98 -13.64
C ASN A 267 0.34 -10.02 -12.72
N ARG A 268 1.33 -10.75 -13.25
CA ARG A 268 2.10 -11.75 -12.50
C ARG A 268 2.91 -11.20 -11.33
N PHE A 269 3.18 -9.89 -11.29
CA PHE A 269 4.00 -9.28 -10.25
C PHE A 269 3.15 -8.91 -9.03
N ASP A 270 1.99 -8.29 -9.25
CA ASP A 270 1.08 -7.83 -8.19
C ASP A 270 -0.12 -8.75 -7.95
N GLU A 271 -0.17 -9.90 -8.64
CA GLU A 271 -1.16 -10.98 -8.50
C GLU A 271 -2.63 -10.52 -8.65
N TYR A 272 -2.91 -9.71 -9.67
CA TYR A 272 -4.27 -9.28 -10.01
C TYR A 272 -4.52 -9.18 -11.52
N TYR A 273 -5.78 -9.25 -11.93
CA TYR A 273 -6.20 -9.00 -13.31
C TYR A 273 -6.35 -7.50 -13.59
N MET A 274 -5.52 -7.00 -14.49
CA MET A 274 -5.57 -5.67 -15.08
C MET A 274 -6.67 -5.63 -16.13
N VAL A 275 -7.76 -4.92 -15.83
CA VAL A 275 -8.89 -4.78 -16.76
C VAL A 275 -8.50 -3.82 -17.88
N LYS A 276 -8.37 -4.37 -19.10
CA LYS A 276 -8.10 -3.64 -20.35
C LYS A 276 -9.33 -2.86 -20.83
N LYS A 277 -10.53 -3.41 -20.58
CA LYS A 277 -11.79 -2.90 -21.13
C LYS A 277 -12.96 -3.29 -20.24
N ALA A 278 -13.92 -2.38 -20.05
CA ALA A 278 -15.14 -2.64 -19.29
C ALA A 278 -16.37 -2.04 -20.00
N ILE A 279 -17.35 -2.87 -20.37
CA ILE A 279 -18.61 -2.43 -20.99
C ILE A 279 -19.76 -2.64 -20.00
N MET A 280 -20.40 -1.56 -19.56
CA MET A 280 -21.56 -1.62 -18.66
C MET A 280 -22.76 -2.33 -19.31
N LYS A 281 -23.35 -3.29 -18.58
CA LYS A 281 -24.56 -4.03 -18.97
C LYS A 281 -25.80 -3.40 -18.33
N LYS A 282 -26.41 -2.44 -19.05
CA LYS A 282 -27.59 -1.66 -18.62
C LYS A 282 -28.89 -2.48 -18.56
N ASP A 283 -28.88 -3.65 -19.18
CA ASP A 283 -29.96 -4.65 -19.21
C ASP A 283 -30.04 -5.49 -17.92
N LEU A 284 -28.96 -5.54 -17.13
CA LEU A 284 -28.91 -6.24 -15.86
C LEU A 284 -29.28 -5.31 -14.69
N LYS A 285 -30.04 -5.85 -13.74
CA LYS A 285 -30.37 -5.15 -12.50
C LYS A 285 -29.09 -4.99 -11.66
N ASN A 286 -28.70 -3.76 -11.37
CA ASN A 286 -27.58 -3.46 -10.46
C ASN A 286 -27.67 -4.23 -9.14
N PHE A 287 -26.52 -4.69 -8.65
CA PHE A 287 -26.36 -5.20 -7.29
C PHE A 287 -26.70 -4.08 -6.29
N PRO A 288 -27.42 -4.36 -5.17
CA PRO A 288 -27.79 -3.32 -4.23
C PRO A 288 -26.57 -2.63 -3.61
N ILE A 289 -26.65 -1.31 -3.46
CA ILE A 289 -25.67 -0.49 -2.73
C ILE A 289 -26.32 0.26 -1.56
N ASP A 290 -25.50 0.76 -0.65
CA ASP A 290 -25.89 1.72 0.39
C ASP A 290 -25.70 3.19 -0.07
N GLU A 291 -26.00 4.13 0.83
CA GLU A 291 -25.85 5.58 0.58
C GLU A 291 -24.40 6.03 0.42
N SER A 292 -23.43 5.21 0.86
CA SER A 292 -21.99 5.42 0.71
C SER A 292 -21.42 4.72 -0.53
N GLY A 293 -22.25 4.13 -1.40
CA GLY A 293 -21.82 3.42 -2.60
C GLY A 293 -21.19 2.05 -2.35
N ARG A 294 -21.29 1.51 -1.12
CA ARG A 294 -20.78 0.19 -0.74
C ARG A 294 -21.77 -0.91 -1.12
N ILE A 295 -21.27 -2.11 -1.37
CA ILE A 295 -22.10 -3.27 -1.70
C ILE A 295 -22.99 -3.64 -0.50
N ARG A 296 -24.28 -3.85 -0.76
CA ARG A 296 -25.29 -4.19 0.25
C ARG A 296 -25.86 -5.58 -0.02
N THR A 297 -25.80 -6.46 0.97
CA THR A 297 -26.42 -7.79 0.88
C THR A 297 -27.16 -8.19 2.17
N SER A 298 -27.94 -9.27 2.09
CA SER A 298 -28.46 -9.99 3.23
C SER A 298 -27.47 -11.04 3.72
N VAL A 299 -27.27 -11.11 5.04
CA VAL A 299 -26.46 -12.14 5.70
C VAL A 299 -27.21 -12.82 6.82
N LYS A 300 -26.84 -14.07 7.10
CA LYS A 300 -27.26 -14.85 8.27
C LYS A 300 -26.04 -15.49 8.92
N GLN A 301 -26.01 -15.57 10.25
CA GLN A 301 -24.95 -16.29 10.95
C GLN A 301 -25.04 -17.79 10.69
N ILE A 302 -23.88 -18.45 10.56
CA ILE A 302 -23.77 -19.89 10.42
C ILE A 302 -23.79 -20.54 11.81
N CYS A 303 -24.68 -21.51 12.04
CA CYS A 303 -24.84 -22.14 13.36
C CYS A 303 -23.60 -22.93 13.78
N GLU A 304 -22.94 -23.59 12.83
CA GLU A 304 -21.73 -24.40 13.06
C GLU A 304 -20.50 -23.53 13.34
N PHE A 305 -20.46 -22.29 12.86
CA PHE A 305 -19.31 -21.39 12.98
C PHE A 305 -19.76 -20.02 13.52
N PRO A 306 -19.93 -19.89 14.86
CA PRO A 306 -20.27 -18.61 15.49
C PRO A 306 -19.31 -17.50 15.07
N GLY A 307 -19.85 -16.30 14.81
CA GLY A 307 -19.08 -15.17 14.30
C GLY A 307 -18.76 -15.19 12.79
N VAL A 308 -19.17 -16.23 12.05
CA VAL A 308 -19.10 -16.30 10.58
C VAL A 308 -20.48 -16.10 9.98
N TYR A 309 -20.55 -15.33 8.89
CA TYR A 309 -21.79 -14.98 8.20
C TYR A 309 -21.82 -15.54 6.79
N TYR A 310 -23.01 -15.83 6.27
CA TYR A 310 -23.22 -16.32 4.92
C TYR A 310 -24.23 -15.44 4.17
N SER A 311 -23.95 -15.18 2.91
CA SER A 311 -24.86 -14.58 1.94
C SER A 311 -25.05 -15.50 0.75
N GLU A 312 -26.30 -15.71 0.34
CA GLU A 312 -26.65 -16.57 -0.82
C GLU A 312 -26.03 -16.10 -2.15
N SER A 313 -25.68 -14.81 -2.24
CA SER A 313 -25.11 -14.21 -3.46
C SER A 313 -23.60 -14.03 -3.42
N LEU A 314 -22.96 -14.00 -2.25
CA LEU A 314 -21.54 -13.62 -2.09
C LEU A 314 -20.72 -14.60 -1.24
N GLY A 315 -21.29 -15.73 -0.80
CA GLY A 315 -20.60 -16.76 -0.03
C GLY A 315 -20.40 -16.39 1.45
N PHE A 316 -19.24 -16.76 2.01
CA PHE A 316 -18.92 -16.48 3.41
C PHE A 316 -18.40 -15.04 3.55
N ILE A 317 -18.81 -14.38 4.63
CA ILE A 317 -18.53 -12.97 4.89
C ILE A 317 -17.98 -12.81 6.30
N ASP A 318 -16.93 -12.01 6.40
CA ASP A 318 -16.21 -11.70 7.63
C ASP A 318 -16.82 -10.49 8.35
N ASP A 319 -16.79 -10.46 9.69
CA ASP A 319 -17.08 -9.28 10.53
C ASP A 319 -15.82 -8.81 11.28
N PRO A 320 -14.93 -8.04 10.64
CA PRO A 320 -13.63 -7.70 11.20
C PRO A 320 -13.63 -6.47 12.11
N TYR A 321 -14.74 -5.73 12.16
CA TYR A 321 -14.98 -4.62 13.08
C TYR A 321 -15.84 -5.06 14.29
N ASN A 322 -16.26 -6.34 14.33
CA ASN A 322 -17.12 -6.93 15.36
C ASN A 322 -18.49 -6.24 15.50
N VAL A 323 -19.07 -5.72 14.41
CA VAL A 323 -20.33 -4.97 14.47
C VAL A 323 -21.51 -5.84 14.94
N PHE A 324 -21.43 -7.16 14.76
CA PHE A 324 -22.42 -8.10 15.27
C PHE A 324 -22.20 -8.51 16.74
N ALA A 325 -21.17 -8.04 17.45
CA ALA A 325 -20.88 -8.47 18.82
C ALA A 325 -22.10 -8.37 19.78
N LEU A 326 -22.86 -7.27 19.70
CA LEU A 326 -24.11 -7.10 20.46
C LEU A 326 -25.29 -7.89 19.88
N LEU A 327 -25.39 -7.99 18.55
CA LEU A 327 -26.46 -8.73 17.87
C LEU A 327 -26.38 -10.24 18.17
N ASN A 328 -25.17 -10.79 18.29
CA ASN A 328 -24.90 -12.17 18.69
C ASN A 328 -25.31 -12.48 20.13
N ILE A 329 -25.53 -11.46 20.95
CA ILE A 329 -26.00 -11.58 22.34
C ILE A 329 -27.52 -11.33 22.43
N SER A 330 -28.07 -10.60 21.45
CA SER A 330 -29.50 -10.31 21.33
C SER A 330 -30.34 -11.55 20.91
N PRO A 331 -31.66 -11.56 21.18
CA PRO A 331 -32.56 -12.59 20.66
C PRO A 331 -32.71 -12.59 19.13
N TYR A 332 -32.09 -11.64 18.42
CA TYR A 332 -32.16 -11.50 16.97
C TYR A 332 -31.06 -12.28 16.22
N ILE A 333 -30.12 -12.94 16.91
CA ILE A 333 -28.98 -13.67 16.31
C ILE A 333 -29.36 -14.61 15.14
N SER A 334 -30.51 -15.27 15.23
CA SER A 334 -31.00 -16.24 14.22
C SER A 334 -31.66 -15.60 13.00
N LYS A 335 -31.80 -14.26 12.97
CA LYS A 335 -32.42 -13.51 11.87
C LYS A 335 -31.43 -13.20 10.76
N THR A 336 -31.98 -12.92 9.59
CA THR A 336 -31.25 -12.31 8.48
C THR A 336 -31.12 -10.80 8.72
N PHE A 337 -29.96 -10.24 8.40
CA PHE A 337 -29.65 -8.83 8.52
C PHE A 337 -29.16 -8.25 7.19
N MET A 338 -29.50 -6.99 6.91
CA MET A 338 -28.93 -6.23 5.81
C MET A 338 -27.64 -5.57 6.27
N VAL A 339 -26.55 -5.77 5.52
CA VAL A 339 -25.20 -5.26 5.83
C VAL A 339 -24.61 -4.47 4.66
N ALA A 340 -23.75 -3.52 4.98
CA ALA A 340 -22.85 -2.86 4.05
C ALA A 340 -21.47 -3.55 4.08
N LEU A 341 -20.86 -3.74 2.91
CA LEU A 341 -19.65 -4.53 2.71
C LEU A 341 -18.51 -3.73 2.07
N GLU A 342 -17.28 -4.01 2.47
CA GLU A 342 -16.05 -3.63 1.78
C GLU A 342 -15.46 -4.82 1.01
N ASP A 343 -14.69 -4.55 -0.06
CA ASP A 343 -13.88 -5.56 -0.75
C ASP A 343 -12.64 -5.85 0.10
N GLY A 344 -12.48 -7.10 0.54
CA GLY A 344 -11.34 -7.55 1.33
C GLY A 344 -10.17 -8.04 0.48
N ILE A 345 -9.28 -8.81 1.11
CA ILE A 345 -8.18 -9.48 0.41
C ILE A 345 -8.79 -10.60 -0.46
N PRO A 346 -8.45 -10.71 -1.75
CA PRO A 346 -8.95 -11.75 -2.65
C PRO A 346 -8.84 -13.14 -2.03
N ASN A 347 -9.96 -13.86 -2.04
CA ASN A 347 -10.08 -15.19 -1.47
C ASN A 347 -11.31 -15.84 -2.09
N LYS A 348 -11.24 -17.15 -2.36
CA LYS A 348 -12.34 -17.89 -3.00
C LYS A 348 -13.65 -17.83 -2.21
N SER A 349 -13.57 -17.63 -0.89
CA SER A 349 -14.64 -17.91 0.06
C SER A 349 -14.98 -16.77 0.98
N PHE A 350 -14.00 -15.96 1.36
CA PHE A 350 -14.10 -14.85 2.32
C PHE A 350 -13.50 -13.59 1.71
N ARG A 351 -14.12 -13.11 0.63
CA ARG A 351 -13.69 -11.89 -0.05
C ARG A 351 -14.27 -10.64 0.59
N PHE A 352 -15.56 -10.63 0.90
CA PHE A 352 -16.24 -9.46 1.46
C PHE A 352 -16.15 -9.39 2.98
N ARG A 353 -16.13 -8.17 3.50
CA ARG A 353 -16.11 -7.90 4.94
C ARG A 353 -17.20 -6.92 5.33
N ILE A 354 -17.88 -7.15 6.44
CA ILE A 354 -18.95 -6.30 6.96
C ILE A 354 -18.35 -5.04 7.57
N VAL A 355 -18.93 -3.87 7.21
CA VAL A 355 -18.55 -2.56 7.76
C VAL A 355 -19.65 -1.97 8.64
N ASP A 356 -20.93 -2.13 8.28
CA ASP A 356 -22.09 -1.70 9.09
C ASP A 356 -23.29 -2.63 8.87
N VAL A 357 -24.22 -2.65 9.83
CA VAL A 357 -25.48 -3.41 9.77
C VAL A 357 -26.66 -2.44 9.65
N ILE A 358 -27.04 -2.17 8.41
CA ILE A 358 -27.99 -1.13 7.98
C ILE A 358 -29.31 -1.20 8.76
N ASP A 359 -29.93 -2.39 8.84
CA ASP A 359 -31.25 -2.59 9.46
C ASP A 359 -31.19 -3.05 10.93
N SER A 360 -30.07 -2.77 11.62
CA SER A 360 -29.88 -3.16 13.03
C SER A 360 -30.20 -2.06 14.03
N LYS A 361 -30.05 -0.78 13.66
CA LYS A 361 -29.94 0.33 14.62
C LYS A 361 -31.17 0.45 15.53
N GLU A 362 -32.38 0.24 15.00
CA GLU A 362 -33.59 0.17 15.83
C GLU A 362 -33.67 -1.10 16.70
N ARG A 363 -33.29 -2.26 16.16
CA ARG A 363 -33.37 -3.55 16.86
C ARG A 363 -32.40 -3.58 18.05
N LEU A 364 -31.19 -3.05 17.85
CA LEU A 364 -30.19 -2.86 18.89
C LEU A 364 -30.65 -1.84 19.94
N LYS A 365 -31.15 -0.66 19.55
CA LYS A 365 -31.73 0.30 20.50
C LYS A 365 -32.85 -0.34 21.34
N LYS A 366 -33.81 -1.01 20.70
CA LYS A 366 -34.88 -1.75 21.39
C LYS A 366 -34.34 -2.80 22.35
N PHE A 367 -33.30 -3.56 21.97
CA PHE A 367 -32.66 -4.55 22.84
C PHE A 367 -31.96 -3.91 24.05
N VAL A 368 -31.13 -2.88 23.84
CA VAL A 368 -30.40 -2.19 24.92
C VAL A 368 -31.36 -1.54 25.91
N SER A 369 -32.36 -0.79 25.42
CA SER A 369 -33.37 -0.15 26.29
C SER A 369 -34.26 -1.16 27.01
N SER A 370 -34.57 -2.32 26.40
CA SER A 370 -35.31 -3.41 27.09
C SER A 370 -34.51 -4.06 28.21
N ASN A 371 -33.19 -3.85 28.28
CA ASN A 371 -32.32 -4.30 29.36
C ASN A 371 -31.91 -3.15 30.30
N ASN A 372 -32.66 -2.04 30.35
CA ASN A 372 -32.36 -0.86 31.16
C ASN A 372 -30.91 -0.36 30.97
N ASP A 373 -30.44 -0.37 29.72
CA ASP A 373 -29.07 -0.01 29.30
C ASP A 373 -27.93 -0.84 29.96
N ARG A 374 -28.27 -1.97 30.59
CA ARG A 374 -27.34 -2.86 31.31
C ARG A 374 -27.54 -4.32 30.91
N ILE A 375 -26.89 -4.74 29.83
CA ILE A 375 -26.91 -6.15 29.38
C ILE A 375 -25.97 -6.97 30.26
N GLU A 376 -26.51 -7.84 31.11
CA GLU A 376 -25.73 -8.76 31.96
C GLU A 376 -25.68 -10.16 31.34
N LEU A 377 -24.48 -10.74 31.26
CA LEU A 377 -24.24 -12.13 30.90
C LEU A 377 -23.65 -12.87 32.09
N LYS A 378 -24.24 -14.02 32.44
CA LYS A 378 -23.92 -14.77 33.66
C LYS A 378 -23.49 -16.19 33.36
N ASN A 379 -22.60 -16.73 34.20
CA ASN A 379 -22.04 -18.07 34.10
C ASN A 379 -21.42 -18.37 32.71
N LEU A 380 -20.72 -17.40 32.13
CA LEU A 380 -19.94 -17.61 30.91
C LEU A 380 -18.69 -18.43 31.23
N ILE A 381 -18.22 -19.20 30.24
CA ILE A 381 -16.93 -19.89 30.26
C ILE A 381 -16.06 -19.31 29.14
N GLY A 382 -14.82 -18.97 29.45
CA GLY A 382 -13.88 -18.41 28.47
C GLY A 382 -12.43 -18.59 28.87
N LEU A 383 -11.53 -18.46 27.89
CA LEU A 383 -10.09 -18.60 28.05
C LEU A 383 -9.45 -17.24 28.28
N ALA A 384 -8.64 -17.08 29.33
CA ALA A 384 -7.80 -15.91 29.51
C ALA A 384 -6.72 -15.87 28.40
N ILE A 385 -6.86 -14.94 27.46
CA ILE A 385 -5.95 -14.77 26.31
C ILE A 385 -4.92 -13.66 26.51
N SER A 386 -5.15 -12.76 27.47
CA SER A 386 -4.16 -11.87 28.07
C SER A 386 -4.50 -11.65 29.55
N ASN A 387 -3.70 -10.88 30.27
CA ASN A 387 -4.02 -10.44 31.64
C ASN A 387 -5.27 -9.53 31.74
N LYS A 388 -5.83 -9.08 30.61
CA LYS A 388 -7.02 -8.21 30.54
C LYS A 388 -8.13 -8.73 29.64
N LEU A 389 -7.86 -9.71 28.78
CA LEU A 389 -8.81 -10.18 27.75
C LEU A 389 -9.18 -11.66 27.95
N VAL A 390 -10.47 -11.95 27.79
CA VAL A 390 -11.02 -13.31 27.87
C VAL A 390 -11.77 -13.62 26.58
N PHE A 391 -11.39 -14.72 25.92
CA PHE A 391 -12.07 -15.23 24.74
C PHE A 391 -13.20 -16.18 25.13
N CYS A 392 -14.38 -16.02 24.53
CA CYS A 392 -15.52 -16.92 24.71
C CYS A 392 -15.91 -17.54 23.37
N SER A 393 -15.79 -18.86 23.21
CA SER A 393 -16.13 -19.57 21.97
C SER A 393 -17.61 -19.45 21.57
N LYS A 394 -18.50 -19.19 22.53
CA LYS A 394 -19.92 -18.88 22.29
C LYS A 394 -20.14 -17.49 21.66
N TYR A 395 -19.24 -16.55 21.91
CA TYR A 395 -19.33 -15.15 21.48
C TYR A 395 -17.98 -14.66 20.92
N PRO A 396 -17.47 -15.27 19.83
CA PRO A 396 -16.07 -15.09 19.43
C PRO A 396 -15.72 -13.69 18.91
N GLN A 397 -16.72 -12.94 18.42
CA GLN A 397 -16.55 -11.52 18.04
C GLN A 397 -16.71 -10.55 19.23
N THR A 398 -17.09 -11.02 20.41
CA THR A 398 -17.31 -10.16 21.59
C THR A 398 -16.03 -10.03 22.42
N THR A 399 -15.57 -8.79 22.61
CA THR A 399 -14.43 -8.51 23.50
C THR A 399 -14.90 -8.45 24.96
N PHE A 400 -14.43 -9.39 25.78
CA PHE A 400 -14.61 -9.36 27.24
C PHE A 400 -13.32 -8.86 27.91
N LYS A 401 -13.44 -7.79 28.68
CA LYS A 401 -12.32 -7.15 29.38
C LYS A 401 -12.44 -7.33 30.89
N VAL A 402 -11.35 -7.67 31.57
CA VAL A 402 -11.30 -7.78 33.03
C VAL A 402 -11.40 -6.38 33.65
N SER A 403 -12.33 -6.17 34.59
CA SER A 403 -12.43 -4.91 35.35
C SER A 403 -11.11 -4.55 36.02
N PRO A 404 -10.65 -3.28 36.01
CA PRO A 404 -9.40 -2.86 36.65
C PRO A 404 -9.30 -3.13 38.16
N GLY A 405 -10.45 -3.31 38.84
CA GLY A 405 -10.52 -3.64 40.27
C GLY A 405 -10.46 -5.14 40.58
N LEU A 406 -10.41 -6.02 39.57
CA LEU A 406 -10.27 -7.46 39.74
C LEU A 406 -8.80 -7.89 39.65
N VAL A 407 -8.47 -8.99 40.32
CA VAL A 407 -7.20 -9.68 40.12
C VAL A 407 -7.11 -10.10 38.64
N PRO A 408 -5.99 -9.84 37.93
CA PRO A 408 -5.80 -10.32 36.57
C PRO A 408 -5.81 -11.86 36.52
N PRO A 409 -6.54 -12.48 35.58
CA PRO A 409 -6.49 -13.93 35.40
C PRO A 409 -5.14 -14.37 34.86
N LYS A 410 -4.71 -15.57 35.25
CA LYS A 410 -3.51 -16.19 34.67
C LYS A 410 -3.79 -16.59 33.22
N LEU A 411 -2.93 -16.15 32.31
CA LEU A 411 -2.93 -16.51 30.89
C LEU A 411 -3.08 -18.04 30.68
N GLY A 412 -3.87 -18.44 29.68
CA GLY A 412 -4.14 -19.85 29.35
C GLY A 412 -5.07 -20.59 30.32
N THR A 413 -5.64 -19.89 31.31
CA THR A 413 -6.59 -20.47 32.28
C THR A 413 -8.03 -20.25 31.81
N TYR A 414 -8.86 -21.28 31.91
CA TYR A 414 -10.31 -21.13 31.74
C TYR A 414 -10.95 -20.48 32.95
N LEU A 415 -11.88 -19.57 32.72
CA LEU A 415 -12.58 -18.80 33.73
C LEU A 415 -14.08 -19.03 33.62
N LYS A 416 -14.76 -19.19 34.77
CA LYS A 416 -16.20 -19.02 34.92
C LYS A 416 -16.47 -17.60 35.38
N TYR A 417 -17.21 -16.81 34.60
CA TYR A 417 -17.30 -15.36 34.81
C TYR A 417 -18.69 -14.77 34.48
N ASP A 418 -18.99 -13.63 35.10
CA ASP A 418 -20.12 -12.77 34.74
C ASP A 418 -19.59 -11.45 34.15
N ALA A 419 -20.27 -10.93 33.13
CA ALA A 419 -19.89 -9.70 32.45
C ALA A 419 -21.09 -8.79 32.21
N VAL A 420 -20.83 -7.48 32.21
CA VAL A 420 -21.83 -6.43 31.99
C VAL A 420 -21.40 -5.58 30.80
N PHE A 421 -22.32 -5.28 29.89
CA PHE A 421 -22.05 -4.35 28.80
C PHE A 421 -21.88 -2.92 29.31
N ASP A 422 -20.76 -2.29 28.99
CA ASP A 422 -20.54 -0.86 29.18
C ASP A 422 -20.87 -0.15 27.85
N SER A 423 -21.98 0.59 27.83
CA SER A 423 -22.47 1.31 26.65
C SER A 423 -21.63 2.54 26.29
N LEU A 424 -20.87 3.10 27.24
CA LEU A 424 -19.96 4.22 26.99
C LEU A 424 -18.64 3.75 26.38
N LYS A 425 -18.14 2.59 26.80
CA LYS A 425 -16.89 2.00 26.31
C LYS A 425 -17.08 1.00 25.16
N ASN A 426 -18.33 0.61 24.87
CA ASN A 426 -18.73 -0.37 23.85
C ASN A 426 -18.02 -1.74 23.96
N PHE A 427 -17.89 -2.28 25.19
CA PHE A 427 -17.39 -3.63 25.42
C PHE A 427 -18.04 -4.28 26.66
N PHE A 428 -17.84 -5.59 26.84
CA PHE A 428 -18.29 -6.30 28.04
C PHE A 428 -17.21 -6.30 29.11
N GLU A 429 -17.49 -5.68 30.26
CA GLU A 429 -16.59 -5.66 31.41
C GLU A 429 -16.93 -6.82 32.34
N ILE A 430 -15.94 -7.66 32.64
CA ILE A 430 -16.06 -8.82 33.54
C ILE A 430 -16.04 -8.30 34.97
N ILE A 431 -17.18 -8.47 35.66
CA ILE A 431 -17.40 -7.98 37.03
C ILE A 431 -17.04 -9.02 38.11
N THR A 432 -17.07 -10.29 37.75
CA THR A 432 -16.70 -11.42 38.62
C THR A 432 -16.08 -12.52 37.77
N TRP A 433 -15.05 -13.19 38.28
CA TRP A 433 -14.53 -14.41 37.67
C TRP A 433 -13.96 -15.36 38.73
N LYS A 434 -13.94 -16.65 38.41
CA LYS A 434 -13.19 -17.69 39.13
C LYS A 434 -12.55 -18.65 38.13
N ALA A 435 -11.44 -19.28 38.49
CA ALA A 435 -10.86 -20.32 37.65
C ALA A 435 -11.86 -21.47 37.46
N ASP A 436 -11.92 -22.03 36.26
CA ASP A 436 -12.69 -23.23 35.98
C ASP A 436 -11.83 -24.48 36.18
N GLU A 437 -11.84 -25.00 37.40
CA GLU A 437 -11.13 -26.23 37.80
C GLU A 437 -11.54 -27.48 37.00
N SER A 438 -12.68 -27.44 36.29
CA SER A 438 -13.12 -28.56 35.43
C SER A 438 -12.51 -28.55 34.02
N SER A 439 -11.83 -27.47 33.63
CA SER A 439 -11.19 -27.35 32.31
C SER A 439 -9.65 -27.35 32.46
N PRO A 440 -8.90 -28.20 31.73
CA PRO A 440 -7.44 -28.20 31.81
C PRO A 440 -6.85 -26.89 31.29
N PRO A 441 -5.72 -26.41 31.84
CA PRO A 441 -5.04 -25.22 31.33
C PRO A 441 -4.53 -25.47 29.90
N VAL A 442 -4.65 -24.45 29.06
CA VAL A 442 -4.22 -24.51 27.66
C VAL A 442 -2.70 -24.35 27.59
N ILE A 443 -2.04 -25.11 26.72
CA ILE A 443 -0.61 -24.93 26.44
C ILE A 443 -0.44 -23.61 25.67
N TYR A 444 0.29 -22.66 26.23
CA TYR A 444 0.55 -21.36 25.62
C TYR A 444 2.03 -20.98 25.65
N LYS A 445 2.41 -19.99 24.84
CA LYS A 445 3.70 -19.31 24.90
C LYS A 445 3.49 -17.81 24.75
N VAL A 446 4.16 -17.01 25.58
CA VAL A 446 4.25 -15.55 25.40
C VAL A 446 5.29 -15.27 24.32
N ILE A 447 4.91 -14.43 23.36
CA ILE A 447 5.74 -14.02 22.21
C ILE A 447 6.31 -12.62 22.45
N GLU A 448 5.50 -11.76 23.05
CA GLU A 448 5.82 -10.36 23.29
C GLU A 448 5.31 -9.98 24.68
N GLU A 449 6.23 -9.81 25.62
CA GLU A 449 5.94 -9.23 26.93
C GLU A 449 5.93 -7.70 26.77
N ARG A 450 4.80 -7.07 27.10
CA ARG A 450 4.67 -5.61 27.18
C ARG A 450 3.97 -5.30 28.48
N GLU A 451 4.39 -4.24 29.19
CA GLU A 451 3.87 -3.83 30.51
C GLU A 451 2.33 -3.78 30.63
N ASN A 452 1.60 -3.75 29.51
CA ASN A 452 0.16 -3.67 29.48
C ASN A 452 -0.58 -4.60 28.50
N ASN A 453 0.09 -5.42 27.68
CA ASN A 453 -0.57 -6.34 26.73
C ASN A 453 0.36 -7.48 26.27
N ASP A 454 0.37 -8.59 27.01
CA ASP A 454 1.13 -9.79 26.64
C ASP A 454 0.51 -10.48 25.41
N LYS A 455 1.29 -10.66 24.35
CA LYS A 455 0.85 -11.45 23.19
C LYS A 455 1.20 -12.91 23.37
N ALA A 456 0.20 -13.77 23.26
CA ALA A 456 0.34 -15.20 23.44
C ALA A 456 -0.12 -15.99 22.20
N VAL A 457 0.54 -17.12 21.95
CA VAL A 457 0.03 -18.20 21.10
C VAL A 457 -0.42 -19.38 21.95
N PHE A 458 -1.46 -20.06 21.48
CA PHE A 458 -2.08 -21.20 22.12
C PHE A 458 -1.94 -22.42 21.22
N LYS A 459 -1.56 -23.56 21.79
CA LYS A 459 -1.50 -24.83 21.06
C LYS A 459 -2.87 -25.50 21.09
N THR A 460 -3.39 -25.82 19.92
CA THR A 460 -4.68 -26.53 19.75
C THR A 460 -4.52 -27.69 18.79
N LYS A 461 -5.34 -28.73 18.98
CA LYS A 461 -5.63 -29.68 17.89
C LYS A 461 -6.56 -29.03 16.88
N VAL A 462 -6.46 -29.47 15.64
CA VAL A 462 -7.26 -28.97 14.51
C VAL A 462 -7.62 -30.08 13.54
N LYS A 463 -8.74 -29.90 12.84
CA LYS A 463 -9.22 -30.77 11.77
C LYS A 463 -9.42 -29.97 10.48
N LYS A 464 -9.06 -30.57 9.36
CA LYS A 464 -9.21 -29.99 8.01
C LYS A 464 -10.68 -30.04 7.60
N ILE A 465 -11.23 -28.90 7.20
CA ILE A 465 -12.65 -28.82 6.86
C ILE A 465 -12.88 -29.38 5.46
N LYS A 466 -13.71 -30.42 5.35
CA LYS A 466 -13.97 -31.13 4.08
C LYS A 466 -14.89 -30.36 3.10
N LYS A 467 -15.43 -29.21 3.50
CA LYS A 467 -16.20 -28.31 2.62
C LYS A 467 -15.22 -27.54 1.74
N LYS A 468 -15.29 -27.69 0.41
CA LYS A 468 -14.39 -27.01 -0.56
C LYS A 468 -14.39 -25.48 -0.42
N GLU A 469 -15.52 -24.92 0.01
CA GLU A 469 -15.70 -23.49 0.30
C GLU A 469 -14.96 -23.03 1.56
N LEU A 470 -14.42 -23.93 2.39
CA LEU A 470 -13.61 -23.62 3.56
C LEU A 470 -12.18 -24.14 3.42
N ASN A 471 -11.71 -24.33 2.19
CA ASN A 471 -10.30 -24.54 1.89
C ASN A 471 -9.48 -23.33 2.37
N GLY A 472 -8.41 -23.58 3.11
CA GLY A 472 -7.65 -22.51 3.81
C GLY A 472 -8.20 -22.18 5.20
N PHE A 473 -9.08 -23.01 5.75
CA PHE A 473 -9.51 -22.95 7.14
C PHE A 473 -9.44 -24.31 7.83
N PHE A 474 -9.29 -24.26 9.15
CA PHE A 474 -9.30 -25.44 10.02
C PHE A 474 -10.29 -25.24 11.16
N GLU A 475 -10.80 -26.36 11.68
CA GLU A 475 -11.72 -26.41 12.82
C GLU A 475 -10.97 -26.79 14.09
N SER A 476 -11.11 -25.99 15.14
CA SER A 476 -10.66 -26.26 16.50
C SER A 476 -11.86 -26.34 17.43
N GLU A 477 -11.96 -27.40 18.24
CA GLU A 477 -12.98 -27.51 19.29
C GLU A 477 -12.91 -26.35 20.32
N MET A 478 -11.74 -25.75 20.48
CA MET A 478 -11.47 -24.67 21.43
C MET A 478 -11.75 -23.28 20.85
N PHE A 479 -11.28 -23.04 19.62
CA PHE A 479 -11.25 -21.71 19.00
C PHE A 479 -12.25 -21.53 17.84
N GLY A 480 -12.95 -22.59 17.44
CA GLY A 480 -13.85 -22.59 16.30
C GLY A 480 -13.09 -22.58 14.98
N LEU A 481 -13.52 -21.74 14.04
CA LEU A 481 -12.92 -21.61 12.71
C LEU A 481 -11.60 -20.81 12.78
N LEU A 482 -10.55 -21.34 12.15
CA LEU A 482 -9.20 -20.77 12.12
C LEU A 482 -8.76 -20.44 10.69
N ASP A 483 -8.31 -19.21 10.46
CA ASP A 483 -7.73 -18.71 9.20
C ASP A 483 -6.29 -19.25 9.05
N ASP A 484 -6.05 -20.09 8.04
CA ASP A 484 -4.77 -20.76 7.80
C ASP A 484 -3.68 -19.81 7.28
N ARG A 485 -4.09 -18.86 6.42
CA ARG A 485 -3.19 -17.96 5.69
C ARG A 485 -2.06 -18.69 4.93
N GLY A 486 -2.28 -19.96 4.54
CA GLY A 486 -1.34 -20.81 3.80
C GLY A 486 -0.34 -21.58 4.65
N ARG A 487 -0.32 -21.41 5.98
CA ARG A 487 0.73 -21.90 6.88
C ARG A 487 0.65 -23.40 7.20
N ALA A 488 -0.51 -24.03 7.02
CA ALA A 488 -0.77 -25.44 7.23
C ALA A 488 -1.28 -26.14 5.96
N SER A 489 -1.01 -25.56 4.79
CA SER A 489 -1.35 -26.10 3.47
C SER A 489 -0.87 -27.54 3.23
N SER A 490 0.29 -27.92 3.79
CA SER A 490 0.89 -29.25 3.74
C SER A 490 0.48 -30.20 4.87
N MET A 491 -0.43 -29.79 5.77
CA MET A 491 -0.85 -30.61 6.91
C MET A 491 -1.91 -31.65 6.50
N ASP A 492 -1.83 -32.82 7.14
CA ASP A 492 -2.80 -33.91 7.07
C ASP A 492 -4.21 -33.47 7.54
N ASP A 493 -5.19 -34.37 7.39
CA ASP A 493 -6.61 -34.14 7.75
C ASP A 493 -6.82 -33.75 9.23
N GLU A 494 -5.93 -34.14 10.14
CA GLU A 494 -5.91 -33.70 11.54
C GLU A 494 -4.48 -33.41 12.00
N GLY A 495 -4.29 -32.44 12.90
CA GLY A 495 -2.97 -32.06 13.39
C GLY A 495 -3.00 -31.21 14.66
N SER A 496 -1.83 -30.72 15.06
CA SER A 496 -1.69 -29.69 16.10
C SER A 496 -1.09 -28.44 15.49
N VAL A 497 -1.56 -27.26 15.93
CA VAL A 497 -1.08 -25.95 15.47
C VAL A 497 -0.98 -24.98 16.64
N TRP A 498 -0.19 -23.93 16.45
CA TRP A 498 -0.18 -22.75 17.31
C TRP A 498 -1.04 -21.65 16.68
N VAL A 499 -1.96 -21.07 17.45
CA VAL A 499 -2.85 -19.98 17.02
C VAL A 499 -2.62 -18.72 17.84
N ALA A 500 -2.80 -17.56 17.21
CA ALA A 500 -2.81 -16.26 17.90
C ALA A 500 -4.18 -15.59 17.78
N TYR A 501 -4.55 -14.80 18.79
CA TYR A 501 -5.73 -13.94 18.74
C TYR A 501 -5.49 -12.80 17.74
N ALA A 502 -6.40 -12.63 16.79
CA ALA A 502 -6.30 -11.64 15.73
C ALA A 502 -6.77 -10.26 16.23
N GLU A 503 -5.89 -9.55 16.94
CA GLU A 503 -6.14 -8.17 17.39
C GLU A 503 -6.46 -7.24 16.22
N SER A 504 -7.32 -6.24 16.45
CA SER A 504 -7.49 -5.12 15.52
C SER A 504 -6.25 -4.21 15.57
N THR A 505 -5.76 -3.79 14.40
CA THR A 505 -4.61 -2.87 14.37
C THR A 505 -5.08 -1.45 14.69
N LEU A 506 -4.36 -0.76 15.59
CA LEU A 506 -4.65 0.62 16.00
C LEU A 506 -4.80 1.59 14.81
N GLU A 507 -4.09 1.34 13.71
CA GLU A 507 -4.12 2.16 12.49
C GLU A 507 -5.38 1.98 11.64
N ARG A 508 -6.08 0.84 11.74
CA ARG A 508 -7.22 0.50 10.85
C ARG A 508 -8.52 0.17 11.56
N GLY A 509 -8.52 0.02 12.89
CA GLY A 509 -9.71 -0.33 13.67
C GLY A 509 -10.26 -1.75 13.47
N MET A 510 -9.76 -2.50 12.48
CA MET A 510 -10.19 -3.86 12.13
C MET A 510 -9.09 -4.91 12.31
N ARG A 511 -9.49 -6.18 12.50
CA ARG A 511 -8.58 -7.34 12.40
C ARG A 511 -8.26 -7.66 10.93
N GLN A 512 -7.03 -8.11 10.67
CA GLN A 512 -6.62 -8.54 9.33
C GLN A 512 -6.96 -10.01 9.04
N SER A 513 -7.09 -10.86 10.06
CA SER A 513 -7.52 -12.25 9.87
C SER A 513 -9.02 -12.30 9.56
N ARG A 514 -9.43 -13.36 8.85
CA ARG A 514 -10.83 -13.66 8.49
C ARG A 514 -11.64 -14.27 9.64
N THR A 515 -10.97 -14.68 10.72
CA THR A 515 -11.57 -15.20 11.94
C THR A 515 -10.94 -14.55 13.17
N THR A 516 -11.46 -14.84 14.36
CA THR A 516 -10.93 -14.33 15.64
C THR A 516 -9.52 -14.84 15.95
N PHE A 517 -9.13 -15.99 15.39
CA PHE A 517 -7.80 -16.59 15.55
C PHE A 517 -7.21 -16.99 14.20
N GLU A 518 -5.91 -16.74 14.02
CA GLU A 518 -5.13 -17.20 12.87
C GLU A 518 -4.13 -18.29 13.28
N ILE A 519 -3.88 -19.26 12.40
CA ILE A 519 -2.80 -20.24 12.55
C ILE A 519 -1.47 -19.52 12.35
N ILE A 520 -0.51 -19.70 13.26
CA ILE A 520 0.84 -19.11 13.16
C ILE A 520 1.86 -20.15 12.69
N CYS A 521 1.82 -21.37 13.21
CA CYS A 521 2.67 -22.47 12.76
C CYS A 521 2.08 -23.85 13.06
N VAL A 522 2.59 -24.88 12.36
CA VAL A 522 2.15 -26.28 12.45
C VAL A 522 3.07 -27.10 13.35
N GLY A 523 2.46 -28.07 14.06
CA GLY A 523 3.15 -29.15 14.74
C GLY A 523 3.58 -28.84 16.16
N ASP A 524 4.47 -29.70 16.66
CA ASP A 524 5.01 -29.63 18.01
C ASP A 524 6.25 -28.73 18.13
N LEU A 525 6.74 -28.21 17.00
CA LEU A 525 7.88 -27.28 16.91
C LEU A 525 7.77 -26.18 17.97
N ASN A 526 8.87 -25.89 18.66
CA ASN A 526 8.85 -24.77 19.56
C ASN A 526 8.75 -23.49 18.73
N TYR A 527 7.82 -22.60 19.08
CA TYR A 527 7.70 -21.30 18.42
C TYR A 527 9.03 -20.49 18.39
N SER A 528 9.95 -20.72 19.34
CA SER A 528 11.33 -20.22 19.31
C SER A 528 12.17 -20.77 18.15
N GLU A 529 12.03 -22.06 17.82
CA GLU A 529 12.64 -22.70 16.65
C GLU A 529 12.01 -22.18 15.35
N TYR A 530 10.70 -21.93 15.32
CA TYR A 530 10.03 -21.30 14.18
C TYR A 530 10.53 -19.86 13.94
N ASN A 531 10.63 -19.04 14.99
CA ASN A 531 11.19 -17.69 14.87
C ASN A 531 12.68 -17.69 14.53
N ALA A 532 13.46 -18.67 15.00
CA ALA A 532 14.83 -18.87 14.56
C ALA A 532 14.89 -19.27 13.08
N ALA A 533 14.01 -20.17 12.64
CA ALA A 533 13.93 -20.62 11.25
C ALA A 533 13.48 -19.50 10.29
N GLN A 534 12.51 -18.65 10.66
CA GLN A 534 12.14 -17.48 9.86
C GLN A 534 13.26 -16.44 9.83
N ARG A 535 13.91 -16.14 10.96
CA ARG A 535 15.08 -15.26 10.97
C ARG A 535 16.22 -15.83 10.12
N HIS A 536 16.41 -17.15 10.10
CA HIS A 536 17.39 -17.81 9.24
C HIS A 536 16.96 -17.88 7.77
N SER A 537 15.66 -17.98 7.42
CA SER A 537 15.23 -17.87 6.02
C SER A 537 15.48 -16.46 5.51
N ASP A 538 15.07 -15.45 6.28
CA ASP A 538 15.26 -14.04 5.94
C ASP A 538 16.75 -13.67 5.92
N GLN A 539 17.55 -14.16 6.87
CA GLN A 539 19.01 -13.98 6.86
C GLN A 539 19.73 -14.86 5.82
N SER A 540 19.18 -15.96 5.33
CA SER A 540 19.77 -16.72 4.20
C SER A 540 19.52 -16.03 2.86
N LEU A 541 18.37 -15.37 2.71
CA LEU A 541 18.09 -14.46 1.61
C LEU A 541 19.02 -13.24 1.64
N ILE A 542 19.45 -12.78 2.82
CA ILE A 542 20.40 -11.67 2.99
C ILE A 542 21.87 -12.13 2.87
N ASN A 543 22.24 -13.29 3.44
CA ASN A 543 23.64 -13.75 3.51
C ASN A 543 24.12 -14.47 2.24
N ASN A 544 23.22 -14.88 1.34
CA ASN A 544 23.58 -15.22 -0.03
C ASN A 544 23.94 -13.98 -0.87
N TYR A 545 23.79 -12.76 -0.32
CA TYR A 545 24.26 -11.50 -0.90
C TYR A 545 25.49 -10.95 -0.18
N HIS A 546 26.62 -11.66 -0.33
CA HIS A 546 27.93 -11.04 -0.21
C HIS A 546 28.68 -11.25 -1.54
N PRO A 547 28.91 -10.20 -2.36
CA PRO A 547 29.64 -10.36 -3.61
C PRO A 547 31.13 -10.61 -3.31
N GLN A 548 31.59 -11.84 -3.47
CA GLN A 548 33.01 -12.12 -3.69
C GLN A 548 33.37 -11.77 -5.15
N CYS A 549 33.54 -10.48 -5.43
CA CYS A 549 34.12 -9.98 -6.68
C CYS A 549 34.76 -8.61 -6.41
N ASP A 550 36.01 -8.60 -5.95
CA ASP A 550 36.88 -7.42 -6.06
C ASP A 550 38.37 -7.82 -5.95
N GLU A 551 38.82 -8.77 -6.78
CA GLU A 551 40.26 -9.01 -7.01
C GLU A 551 40.55 -9.81 -8.30
N MET A 552 40.14 -9.30 -9.49
CA MET A 552 40.69 -9.78 -10.79
C MET A 552 40.28 -8.90 -12.00
N ALA A 553 40.79 -7.66 -12.10
CA ALA A 553 40.63 -6.83 -13.32
C ALA A 553 41.69 -5.72 -13.54
N HIS A 554 42.90 -5.82 -12.99
CA HIS A 554 43.94 -4.79 -13.19
C HIS A 554 45.37 -5.34 -13.28
N SER A 555 45.70 -6.07 -14.36
CA SER A 555 47.06 -6.06 -14.95
C SER A 555 47.13 -6.88 -16.25
N ASP A 556 46.91 -6.24 -17.40
CA ASP A 556 47.36 -6.80 -18.69
C ASP A 556 47.70 -5.67 -19.67
N LEU A 557 48.89 -5.08 -19.48
CA LEU A 557 49.60 -4.26 -20.46
C LEU A 557 50.99 -3.88 -19.92
N ARG A 558 51.98 -4.79 -20.05
CA ARG A 558 53.32 -4.54 -20.64
C ARG A 558 54.40 -5.57 -20.28
N ASN A 559 55.07 -6.02 -21.34
CA ASN A 559 56.50 -6.40 -21.44
C ASN A 559 56.97 -7.72 -20.81
N ASP A 560 57.17 -8.70 -21.70
CA ASP A 560 58.48 -9.31 -22.01
C ASP A 560 59.60 -9.23 -20.95
N LEU A 561 60.04 -10.38 -20.42
CA LEU A 561 61.36 -11.00 -20.67
C LEU A 561 61.70 -12.12 -19.66
N VAL A 562 62.02 -13.31 -20.19
CA VAL A 562 63.15 -14.19 -19.77
C VAL A 562 63.03 -15.04 -18.47
N SER A 563 62.60 -16.29 -18.68
CA SER A 563 63.26 -17.56 -18.28
C SER A 563 63.12 -18.24 -16.89
N THR A 564 63.24 -19.59 -16.95
CA THR A 564 63.64 -20.57 -15.91
C THR A 564 62.69 -20.95 -14.73
N ILE A 565 61.71 -21.82 -15.04
CA ILE A 565 61.60 -23.25 -14.64
C ILE A 565 62.75 -23.79 -13.72
N PRO A 566 62.56 -24.73 -12.76
CA PRO A 566 61.44 -25.06 -11.84
C PRO A 566 61.87 -25.33 -10.36
N ASP A 567 60.96 -25.67 -9.43
CA ASP A 567 60.63 -27.07 -9.02
C ASP A 567 60.16 -27.34 -7.57
N SER A 568 59.20 -28.27 -7.48
CA SER A 568 59.09 -29.36 -6.48
C SER A 568 58.38 -29.20 -5.09
N ILE A 569 57.27 -29.97 -4.97
CA ILE A 569 57.08 -31.11 -4.03
C ILE A 569 56.66 -30.86 -2.54
N THR A 570 55.33 -30.92 -2.35
CA THR A 570 54.54 -31.84 -1.46
C THR A 570 54.65 -31.89 0.08
N ALA A 571 53.44 -31.96 0.67
CA ALA A 571 52.94 -32.96 1.63
C ALA A 571 53.00 -32.75 3.17
N ALA A 572 51.78 -32.55 3.70
CA ALA A 572 51.09 -33.43 4.66
C ALA A 572 51.31 -33.31 6.20
N TYR A 573 50.18 -33.07 6.87
CA TYR A 573 49.65 -33.70 8.10
C TYR A 573 50.60 -34.14 9.23
N TYR A 574 50.29 -33.70 10.46
CA TYR A 574 49.53 -34.53 11.42
C TYR A 574 49.09 -33.72 12.67
N SER A 575 47.90 -34.01 13.19
CA SER A 575 47.49 -33.61 14.56
C SER A 575 48.11 -34.57 15.60
N PRO A 576 48.06 -34.24 16.90
CA PRO A 576 47.04 -34.93 17.70
C PRO A 576 46.38 -34.11 18.82
N THR A 577 45.28 -34.66 19.31
CA THR A 577 44.51 -34.25 20.49
C THR A 577 45.17 -34.69 21.81
N MET A 578 44.82 -34.02 22.91
CA MET A 578 44.55 -34.65 24.21
C MET A 578 43.62 -33.75 25.06
N SER A 579 42.91 -34.36 25.99
CA SER A 579 41.84 -33.80 26.82
C SER A 579 42.05 -34.11 28.31
N ILE A 580 41.09 -33.67 29.15
CA ILE A 580 40.79 -34.03 30.56
C ILE A 580 41.16 -32.95 31.60
N GLY A 581 40.20 -32.65 32.50
CA GLY A 581 40.48 -32.01 33.80
C GLY A 581 39.35 -31.15 34.38
N ASP A 582 38.33 -31.75 34.99
CA ASP A 582 37.32 -31.04 35.80
C ASP A 582 37.90 -30.49 37.12
N ASN A 583 37.41 -29.34 37.62
CA ASN A 583 36.52 -29.29 38.81
C ASN A 583 36.27 -27.91 39.44
N SER A 584 34.97 -27.67 39.72
CA SER A 584 34.34 -27.09 40.92
C SER A 584 34.85 -25.81 41.66
N GLN A 585 33.85 -24.94 41.92
CA GLN A 585 33.55 -24.25 43.21
C GLN A 585 34.30 -22.96 43.65
N SER A 586 33.56 -21.84 43.56
CA SER A 586 33.29 -20.81 44.60
C SER A 586 34.35 -20.41 45.63
N THR A 587 34.58 -19.09 45.81
CA THR A 587 34.08 -18.31 46.97
C THR A 587 34.39 -16.80 46.90
N HIS A 588 33.47 -16.01 47.49
CA HIS A 588 33.59 -14.72 48.19
C HIS A 588 34.69 -13.66 47.89
N ASP A 589 34.17 -12.44 47.66
CA ASP A 589 34.42 -11.20 48.42
C ASP A 589 35.53 -10.17 48.09
N GLN A 590 35.07 -8.92 48.33
CA GLN A 590 35.77 -7.73 48.83
C GLN A 590 36.51 -6.77 47.86
N GLN A 591 35.82 -5.63 47.69
CA GLN A 591 36.28 -4.27 48.05
C GLN A 591 37.08 -3.40 47.06
N ASP A 592 36.43 -2.25 46.81
CA ASP A 592 36.91 -0.90 47.05
C ASP A 592 37.79 -0.13 46.03
N ASN A 593 37.19 1.00 45.65
CA ASN A 593 37.76 2.35 45.60
C ASN A 593 38.44 2.89 44.33
N ALA A 594 37.71 3.87 43.75
CA ALA A 594 38.15 5.24 43.50
C ALA A 594 39.09 5.54 42.32
N SER A 595 38.58 6.31 41.35
CA SER A 595 38.93 7.75 41.13
C SER A 595 38.21 8.27 39.87
N LEU A 596 37.42 9.36 39.93
CA LEU A 596 37.80 10.79 39.98
C LEU A 596 38.51 11.30 38.70
N LEU A 597 37.80 12.08 37.87
CA LEU A 597 38.02 13.54 37.76
C LEU A 597 36.98 14.29 36.90
N ASN A 598 36.57 15.48 37.40
CA ASN A 598 36.28 16.79 36.76
C ASN A 598 35.73 16.89 35.31
N GLY A 599 34.90 17.89 34.98
CA GLY A 599 34.37 19.06 35.70
C GLY A 599 33.55 19.91 34.71
N GLN A 600 32.53 20.72 35.02
CA GLN A 600 32.27 21.75 36.05
C GLN A 600 31.95 23.09 35.33
N LEU A 601 31.12 23.93 35.98
CA LEU A 601 30.87 25.38 35.71
C LEU A 601 29.94 25.69 34.51
N LEU A 602 29.07 26.71 34.55
CA LEU A 602 29.04 27.91 35.42
C LEU A 602 27.60 28.42 35.70
N GLN A 603 27.40 29.08 36.84
CA GLN A 603 26.16 29.77 37.26
C GLN A 603 26.54 31.10 37.93
N HIS A 604 25.90 32.25 37.60
CA HIS A 604 25.46 33.28 38.58
C HIS A 604 24.92 34.63 38.03
N ARG A 605 24.04 35.25 38.86
CA ARG A 605 23.67 36.70 39.00
C ARG A 605 22.65 37.26 37.98
N ARG A 606 21.76 38.21 38.36
CA ARG A 606 21.68 39.10 39.56
C ARG A 606 20.23 39.56 39.88
N GLU A 607 20.00 40.06 41.10
CA GLU A 607 18.70 40.58 41.61
C GLU A 607 18.59 42.13 41.65
N ARG A 608 17.38 42.64 42.06
CA ARG A 608 17.01 43.96 42.67
C ARG A 608 16.72 45.13 41.70
N LEU A 609 15.70 46.02 41.86
CA LEU A 609 14.56 46.29 42.79
C LEU A 609 13.31 46.73 41.94
N GLY A 610 12.07 47.00 42.41
CA GLY A 610 11.40 46.89 43.74
C GLY A 610 10.33 48.01 43.99
N SER A 611 9.29 47.75 44.82
CA SER A 611 8.13 48.63 45.22
C SER A 611 7.06 48.94 44.15
N SER A 612 5.74 49.10 44.43
CA SER A 612 5.00 49.24 45.71
C SER A 612 3.46 48.93 45.61
N ILE A 613 2.90 48.17 46.58
CA ILE A 613 1.61 48.40 47.34
C ILE A 613 0.25 48.41 46.54
N TYR A 614 -0.93 47.84 46.93
CA TYR A 614 -1.56 47.42 48.21
C TYR A 614 -2.51 46.17 48.06
N SER A 615 -2.61 45.36 49.14
CA SER A 615 -3.69 44.41 49.60
C SER A 615 -4.86 43.98 48.68
N HIS A 616 -5.23 42.68 48.61
CA HIS A 616 -5.90 41.96 49.72
C HIS A 616 -5.66 40.42 49.79
N HIS A 617 -5.98 39.85 50.96
CA HIS A 617 -5.90 38.44 51.39
C HIS A 617 -6.70 37.43 50.52
N SER A 618 -6.50 36.10 50.53
CA SER A 618 -5.80 35.20 51.49
C SER A 618 -5.34 33.87 50.86
N ASN A 619 -4.23 33.33 51.39
CA ASN A 619 -3.88 31.92 51.61
C ASN A 619 -4.02 30.89 50.47
N TYR A 620 -2.86 30.55 49.89
CA TYR A 620 -2.56 29.21 49.36
C TYR A 620 -1.93 28.35 50.47
N SER A 621 -2.24 27.04 50.48
CA SER A 621 -1.39 26.01 51.09
C SER A 621 -1.53 24.72 50.28
N ASP A 622 -0.40 24.08 50.01
CA ASP A 622 -0.21 23.04 49.00
C ASP A 622 -1.13 21.82 49.05
N SER A 623 -1.52 21.34 47.86
CA SER A 623 -1.52 19.89 47.57
C SER A 623 -1.44 19.65 46.07
N THR A 624 -0.36 19.02 45.60
CA THR A 624 -0.24 18.52 44.22
C THR A 624 -1.21 17.36 44.01
N ALA A 625 -2.33 17.61 43.34
CA ALA A 625 -3.30 16.60 42.94
C ALA A 625 -3.35 16.46 41.42
N SER A 626 -2.91 15.32 40.90
CA SER A 626 -3.04 14.94 39.49
C SER A 626 -4.51 14.63 39.17
N LEU A 627 -5.24 15.61 38.66
CA LEU A 627 -6.64 15.46 38.25
C LEU A 627 -6.75 14.84 36.85
N ASN A 628 -6.98 13.53 36.82
CA ASN A 628 -7.52 12.87 35.63
C ASN A 628 -8.97 13.33 35.41
N PHE A 629 -9.23 14.07 34.32
CA PHE A 629 -10.58 14.37 33.86
C PHE A 629 -11.02 13.37 32.80
N SER A 630 -12.11 12.65 33.07
CA SER A 630 -12.75 11.72 32.14
C SER A 630 -13.43 12.47 30.99
N MET A 631 -13.17 12.07 29.75
CA MET A 631 -13.84 12.66 28.58
C MET A 631 -15.23 12.06 28.36
N THR A 632 -16.24 12.92 28.32
CA THR A 632 -17.56 12.62 27.78
C THR A 632 -17.63 13.07 26.32
N GLY A 633 -18.04 12.17 25.41
CA GLY A 633 -18.56 12.51 24.08
C GLY A 633 -17.72 13.46 23.21
N SER A 634 -16.67 12.94 22.57
CA SER A 634 -16.00 13.60 21.44
C SER A 634 -16.10 12.67 20.22
N MET A 635 -16.37 13.25 19.04
CA MET A 635 -16.29 12.51 17.78
C MET A 635 -14.81 12.33 17.44
N ASN A 636 -14.35 11.08 17.40
CA ASN A 636 -13.03 10.77 16.86
C ASN A 636 -13.10 10.82 15.34
N PHE A 637 -12.48 11.82 14.72
CA PHE A 637 -12.20 11.80 13.29
C PHE A 637 -11.03 10.84 13.05
N ASP A 638 -11.11 10.04 12.00
CA ASP A 638 -9.94 9.31 11.53
C ASP A 638 -8.94 10.28 10.86
N ARG A 639 -7.74 9.76 10.56
CA ARG A 639 -6.64 10.53 9.99
C ARG A 639 -6.98 11.14 8.64
N GLU A 640 -7.77 10.44 7.83
CA GLU A 640 -8.14 10.88 6.48
C GLU A 640 -9.20 11.98 6.58
N THR A 641 -10.26 11.79 7.35
CA THR A 641 -11.30 12.80 7.65
C THR A 641 -10.71 14.08 8.24
N CYS A 642 -9.75 13.96 9.17
CA CYS A 642 -9.09 15.11 9.79
C CYS A 642 -8.23 15.89 8.78
N PHE A 643 -7.56 15.19 7.86
CA PHE A 643 -6.77 15.79 6.78
C PHE A 643 -7.64 16.41 5.69
N GLU A 644 -8.70 15.72 5.27
CA GLU A 644 -9.66 16.21 4.27
C GLU A 644 -10.31 17.49 4.76
N LYS A 645 -10.84 17.54 6.00
CA LYS A 645 -11.38 18.78 6.58
C LYS A 645 -10.35 19.90 6.63
N TYR A 646 -9.09 19.60 6.96
CA TYR A 646 -8.01 20.58 6.96
C TYR A 646 -7.70 21.12 5.54
N GLN A 647 -7.60 20.25 4.53
CA GLN A 647 -7.41 20.67 3.14
C GLN A 647 -8.62 21.42 2.58
N LEU A 648 -9.83 21.02 2.96
CA LEU A 648 -11.07 21.71 2.61
C LEU A 648 -11.04 23.17 3.07
N LEU A 649 -10.58 23.38 4.30
CA LEU A 649 -10.44 24.71 4.91
C LEU A 649 -9.29 25.53 4.29
N GLN A 650 -8.16 24.92 3.93
CA GLN A 650 -7.05 25.62 3.29
C GLN A 650 -7.31 26.04 1.84
N HIS A 651 -8.12 25.28 1.10
CA HIS A 651 -8.20 25.39 -0.36
C HIS A 651 -9.60 25.55 -0.93
N ARG A 652 -10.66 25.44 -0.11
CA ARG A 652 -12.07 25.61 -0.49
C ARG A 652 -12.46 24.81 -1.74
N TYR A 653 -11.99 23.57 -1.88
CA TYR A 653 -12.35 22.73 -3.03
C TYR A 653 -13.83 22.34 -3.03
N ALA A 654 -14.37 22.00 -4.21
CA ALA A 654 -15.72 21.46 -4.35
C ALA A 654 -15.86 20.13 -3.59
N HIS A 655 -16.74 20.10 -2.59
CA HIS A 655 -16.88 19.03 -1.60
C HIS A 655 -18.12 18.14 -1.82
N SER A 656 -18.88 18.34 -2.89
CA SER A 656 -20.04 17.53 -3.26
C SER A 656 -20.45 17.77 -4.72
N ALA A 657 -21.21 16.84 -5.30
CA ALA A 657 -21.76 17.00 -6.66
C ALA A 657 -22.69 18.22 -6.83
N ASN A 658 -23.18 18.80 -5.73
CA ASN A 658 -24.02 20.01 -5.72
C ASN A 658 -23.20 21.30 -5.56
N CYS A 659 -21.89 21.21 -5.30
CA CYS A 659 -20.97 22.35 -5.25
C CYS A 659 -20.39 22.56 -6.65
N THR A 660 -21.09 23.34 -7.48
CA THR A 660 -20.76 23.50 -8.92
C THR A 660 -19.59 24.44 -9.22
N ASP A 661 -19.09 25.18 -8.24
CA ASP A 661 -17.98 26.13 -8.42
C ASP A 661 -16.62 25.46 -8.12
N GLN A 662 -15.59 25.81 -8.89
CA GLN A 662 -14.22 25.26 -8.72
C GLN A 662 -13.58 25.66 -7.38
N ILE A 663 -14.06 26.75 -6.78
CA ILE A 663 -13.77 27.21 -5.43
C ILE A 663 -15.13 27.37 -4.75
N CYS A 664 -15.33 26.71 -3.62
CA CYS A 664 -16.55 26.74 -2.85
C CYS A 664 -16.82 28.15 -2.30
N ARG A 665 -18.07 28.63 -2.41
CA ARG A 665 -18.47 29.98 -1.96
C ARG A 665 -18.50 30.10 -0.44
N GLU A 666 -18.30 31.33 0.03
CA GLU A 666 -18.33 31.72 1.44
C GLU A 666 -19.66 31.39 2.14
N ASP A 667 -20.78 31.44 1.42
CA ASP A 667 -22.11 31.14 1.93
C ASP A 667 -22.46 29.64 1.91
N CYS A 668 -21.54 28.74 1.51
CA CYS A 668 -21.83 27.32 1.42
C CYS A 668 -22.23 26.71 2.79
N PRO A 669 -23.43 26.10 2.92
CA PRO A 669 -23.88 25.52 4.19
C PRO A 669 -22.98 24.41 4.73
N TYR A 670 -22.32 23.65 3.85
CA TYR A 670 -21.39 22.58 4.24
C TYR A 670 -20.05 23.13 4.73
N MET A 671 -19.49 24.15 4.06
CA MET A 671 -18.29 24.83 4.56
C MET A 671 -18.56 25.46 5.92
N ASN A 672 -19.70 26.14 6.08
CA ASN A 672 -20.11 26.72 7.36
C ASN A 672 -20.34 25.66 8.46
N ALA A 673 -20.84 24.47 8.11
CA ALA A 673 -20.90 23.34 9.03
C ALA A 673 -19.51 22.82 9.44
N VAL A 674 -18.58 22.64 8.49
CA VAL A 674 -17.20 22.19 8.76
C VAL A 674 -16.42 23.23 9.57
N ILE A 675 -16.54 24.52 9.25
CA ILE A 675 -15.94 25.62 10.01
C ILE A 675 -16.50 25.63 11.44
N SER A 676 -17.83 25.55 11.59
CA SER A 676 -18.47 25.50 12.92
C SER A 676 -18.00 24.29 13.74
N GLU A 677 -17.94 23.11 13.13
CA GLU A 677 -17.47 21.87 13.77
C GLU A 677 -16.00 21.96 14.21
N VAL A 678 -15.13 22.48 13.33
CA VAL A 678 -13.69 22.66 13.60
C VAL A 678 -13.41 23.74 14.63
N LEU A 679 -14.23 24.79 14.70
CA LEU A 679 -14.09 25.88 15.68
C LEU A 679 -14.80 25.60 17.01
N THR A 680 -15.77 24.68 17.07
CA THR A 680 -16.48 24.34 18.32
C THR A 680 -15.89 23.12 19.04
N ASP A 681 -15.21 22.21 18.35
CA ASP A 681 -14.63 21.00 18.97
C ASP A 681 -13.11 21.10 19.20
N ASP A 682 -12.73 21.33 20.45
CA ASP A 682 -11.35 21.24 20.97
C ASP A 682 -10.66 19.90 20.63
N SER A 683 -11.42 18.84 20.36
CA SER A 683 -10.89 17.54 19.97
C SER A 683 -10.29 17.55 18.56
N PHE A 684 -10.81 18.38 17.63
CA PHE A 684 -10.28 18.49 16.28
C PHE A 684 -8.82 18.97 16.29
N TYR A 685 -8.50 20.04 17.03
CA TYR A 685 -7.11 20.52 17.13
C TYR A 685 -6.19 19.49 17.80
N ARG A 686 -6.69 18.73 18.79
CA ARG A 686 -5.91 17.64 19.43
C ARG A 686 -5.62 16.50 18.46
N GLN A 687 -6.60 16.11 17.63
CA GLN A 687 -6.45 15.09 16.61
C GLN A 687 -5.54 15.57 15.46
N LEU A 688 -5.69 16.82 15.00
CA LEU A 688 -4.80 17.47 14.03
C LEU A 688 -3.35 17.47 14.53
N ARG A 689 -3.12 17.78 15.82
CA ARG A 689 -1.79 17.71 16.44
C ARG A 689 -1.24 16.29 16.57
N TYR A 690 -2.10 15.30 16.78
CA TYR A 690 -1.71 13.89 16.86
C TYR A 690 -1.35 13.31 15.49
N PHE A 691 -2.16 13.58 14.46
CA PHE A 691 -1.97 13.04 13.11
C PHE A 691 -1.02 13.85 12.23
N PHE A 692 -0.94 15.17 12.43
CA PHE A 692 -0.19 16.13 11.62
C PHE A 692 0.61 17.11 12.50
N PRO A 693 1.59 16.63 13.28
CA PRO A 693 2.34 17.46 14.24
C PRO A 693 3.08 18.64 13.59
N VAL A 694 3.49 18.53 12.32
CA VAL A 694 4.10 19.64 11.56
C VAL A 694 3.12 20.79 11.35
N VAL A 695 1.88 20.48 10.96
CA VAL A 695 0.79 21.46 10.78
C VAL A 695 0.44 22.12 12.12
N ALA A 696 0.32 21.33 13.19
CA ALA A 696 0.02 21.87 14.51
C ALA A 696 1.14 22.74 15.10
N GLU A 697 2.41 22.44 14.80
CA GLU A 697 3.53 23.33 15.14
C GLU A 697 3.61 24.55 14.22
N GLU A 698 3.16 24.51 12.96
CA GLU A 698 3.00 25.71 12.14
C GLU A 698 1.94 26.66 12.75
N ILE A 699 0.77 26.12 13.11
CA ILE A 699 -0.30 26.87 13.80
C ILE A 699 0.22 27.49 15.11
N LYS A 700 1.04 26.75 15.86
CA LYS A 700 1.63 27.18 17.15
C LYS A 700 2.83 28.14 17.00
N GLN A 701 3.56 28.09 15.89
CA GLN A 701 4.58 29.09 15.57
C GLN A 701 3.94 30.42 15.13
N LYS A 702 2.83 30.35 14.39
CA LYS A 702 2.01 31.52 14.04
C LYS A 702 1.20 32.06 15.23
N SER A 703 0.85 31.22 16.21
CA SER A 703 0.01 31.64 17.35
C SER A 703 0.64 32.68 18.28
N GLY A 704 1.97 32.69 18.43
CA GLY A 704 2.62 33.49 19.47
C GLY A 704 2.01 33.24 20.86
N ASN A 705 1.40 34.28 21.46
CA ASN A 705 0.74 34.22 22.76
C ASN A 705 -0.77 33.89 22.71
N PHE A 706 -1.36 33.66 21.52
CA PHE A 706 -2.79 33.36 21.38
C PHE A 706 -3.12 31.90 21.72
N SER A 707 -4.39 31.64 22.02
CA SER A 707 -4.86 30.25 22.20
C SER A 707 -4.74 29.47 20.89
N PRO A 708 -4.52 28.13 20.90
CA PRO A 708 -4.40 27.34 19.68
C PRO A 708 -5.64 27.43 18.77
N ARG A 709 -6.82 27.61 19.36
CA ARG A 709 -8.07 27.88 18.65
C ARG A 709 -8.03 29.23 17.95
N THR A 710 -7.66 30.30 18.66
CA THR A 710 -7.53 31.66 18.08
C THR A 710 -6.49 31.71 16.97
N ALA A 711 -5.42 30.91 17.07
CA ALA A 711 -4.42 30.79 16.01
C ALA A 711 -4.95 30.06 14.76
N LEU A 712 -5.79 29.04 14.95
CA LEU A 712 -6.51 28.39 13.85
C LEU A 712 -7.50 29.37 13.20
N GLU A 713 -8.28 30.12 13.99
CA GLU A 713 -9.17 31.19 13.52
C GLU A 713 -8.39 32.23 12.69
N ILE A 714 -7.25 32.73 13.18
CA ILE A 714 -6.38 33.68 12.43
C ILE A 714 -5.85 33.05 11.12
N MET A 715 -5.37 31.80 11.15
CA MET A 715 -4.89 31.14 9.92
C MET A 715 -5.99 30.92 8.90
N LEU A 716 -7.22 30.62 9.31
CA LEU A 716 -8.36 30.50 8.42
C LEU A 716 -8.68 31.85 7.75
N ILE A 717 -8.68 32.94 8.53
CA ILE A 717 -8.84 34.32 8.03
C ILE A 717 -7.72 34.70 7.03
N GLU A 718 -6.46 34.34 7.31
CA GLU A 718 -5.34 34.53 6.37
C GLU A 718 -5.51 33.78 5.03
N HIS A 719 -6.26 32.68 5.03
CA HIS A 719 -6.60 31.91 3.82
C HIS A 719 -7.96 32.34 3.21
N GLY A 720 -8.51 33.48 3.63
CA GLY A 720 -9.75 34.07 3.08
C GLY A 720 -11.04 33.53 3.68
N VAL A 721 -11.00 32.87 4.84
CA VAL A 721 -12.19 32.43 5.58
C VAL A 721 -12.59 33.50 6.60
N GLU A 722 -13.57 34.34 6.24
CA GLU A 722 -14.16 35.37 7.13
C GLU A 722 -14.81 34.79 8.40
#